data_AF-A0A0M0K6L5-F1
#
_entry.id   AF-A0A0M0K6L5-F1
#
_cell.length_a   1.000
_cell.length_b   1.000
_cell.length_c   1.000
_cell.angle_alpha   90.00
_cell.angle_beta   90.00
_cell.angle_gamma   90.00
#
_symmetry.space_group_name_H-M   'P 1'
#
loop_
_entity.id
_entity.type
_entity.pdbx_description
1 polymer ?
#
loop_
_entity_poly.entity_id
_entity_poly.type
_entity_poly.pdbx_seq_one_letter_code
_entity_poly.pdbx_strand_id
1 'polypeptide(L)'
;DEDEDERPFLGGPAETALLSCIEGEGEPPLELLLAAVACAGSGEIRGIPVQMIRDDSVSELDLQERNIGVEGGMLLAYLVPVMGGLTSIDLSRNQLCGIWTDWEGDQHGTYTAEGITAIADALRVNGALTQLDLSGNQLCGVNESCQGYYTAEGITAIADALRVNGALTSVKLRGNKLRDEGWGAIFAAICGNKDSKIMSLDASFENIGPAGVKLIAEALRTSITGALTVTNLLGNQLDAESAKMLAEVAKQKGISLCGIQRDQTTAHFSRTGLEPPDAILLGSDLSQAVVTGGLTSINLSGNNLTHYGKDMTGIKELVAALGVNGGLTSLNLSSNQLCGLDSRGRGTYTAEGITAIADAMCVNGALTVTNLLGNQLDAESAKMLAEVAKQKGISLCGIRRDQTTADFRNKYLEPADAILLASDLSQAVVTGGLTALDLSSSDLNDEGVSAVCEAILSNKEIELASFKMVMNRIGPVGAKSVAAMVAVTGVLTKLSLARNNLGEEGTKAICEALEQNKTLKELDLSGGFLSNSNIGGAAGAKHVAKMLGVNGGLTALDLSFNELKDEGVSAVCEAILSNKETKLASLSMVETRIGPVGAKSVAAMVAVTGALTSLDLSNNSLCEVNAYRGTYAAEGITAIADALCVNGALTECNLKCNPCIGEEGEALIRKAMQGKAGLKLRI
;
A
#
# COMPACT_ATOMS: atom_id res chain seq x y z
N ASP A 1 32.78 -20.60 33.20
CA ASP A 1 33.14 -21.69 32.29
C ASP A 1 32.16 -21.65 31.12
N GLU A 2 32.37 -20.93 30.03
CA GLU A 2 33.55 -20.25 29.48
C GLU A 2 33.06 -18.95 28.81
N ASP A 3 33.85 -17.89 28.93
CA ASP A 3 33.63 -16.58 28.32
C ASP A 3 33.71 -16.69 26.78
N GLU A 4 32.57 -16.58 26.07
CA GLU A 4 32.52 -16.53 24.60
C GLU A 4 32.57 -15.09 24.02
N ASP A 5 32.65 -14.05 24.85
CA ASP A 5 32.48 -12.65 24.41
C ASP A 5 33.77 -11.81 24.26
N GLU A 6 34.95 -12.34 24.56
CA GLU A 6 36.22 -11.65 24.28
C GLU A 6 36.96 -12.31 23.11
N ARG A 7 36.57 -11.98 21.87
CA ARG A 7 37.50 -12.16 20.74
C ARG A 7 38.59 -11.09 20.85
N PRO A 8 39.88 -11.46 20.96
CA PRO A 8 40.95 -10.48 21.06
C PRO A 8 40.93 -9.52 19.86
N PHE A 9 41.15 -8.23 20.12
CA PHE A 9 41.14 -7.15 19.11
C PHE A 9 42.08 -7.43 17.93
N LEU A 10 43.16 -8.17 18.20
CA LEU A 10 44.09 -8.71 17.22
C LEU A 10 44.01 -10.24 17.25
N GLY A 11 43.71 -10.84 16.10
CA GLY A 11 43.88 -12.28 15.88
C GLY A 11 44.43 -12.53 14.48
N GLY A 12 45.39 -13.44 14.36
CA GLY A 12 45.94 -13.87 13.07
C GLY A 12 47.06 -12.96 12.52
N PRO A 13 47.12 -12.70 11.19
CA PRO A 13 48.25 -12.00 10.55
C PRO A 13 48.53 -10.60 11.09
N ALA A 14 47.50 -9.89 11.57
CA ALA A 14 47.65 -8.55 12.15
C ALA A 14 48.42 -8.57 13.49
N GLU A 15 48.20 -9.57 14.34
CA GLU A 15 48.96 -9.79 15.58
C GLU A 15 50.42 -10.12 15.26
N THR A 16 50.64 -10.93 14.22
CA THR A 16 51.98 -11.33 13.77
C THR A 16 52.78 -10.16 13.19
N ALA A 17 52.12 -9.27 12.43
CA ALA A 17 52.73 -8.06 11.90
C ALA A 17 53.11 -7.07 13.00
N LEU A 18 52.29 -6.97 14.05
CA LEU A 18 52.50 -6.04 15.15
C LEU A 18 53.58 -6.51 16.14
N LEU A 19 53.61 -7.81 16.45
CA LEU A 19 54.70 -8.44 17.22
C LEU A 19 56.06 -8.34 16.51
N SER A 20 56.09 -8.18 15.18
CA SER A 20 57.33 -7.93 14.44
C SER A 20 57.86 -6.49 14.55
N CYS A 21 57.03 -5.55 15.03
CA CYS A 21 57.35 -4.12 15.14
C CYS A 21 57.66 -3.67 16.58
N ILE A 22 57.38 -4.51 17.58
CA ILE A 22 57.57 -4.19 19.01
C ILE A 22 58.60 -5.13 19.61
N GLU A 23 59.86 -4.70 19.66
CA GLU A 23 60.89 -5.36 20.48
C GLU A 23 60.88 -4.75 21.90
N GLY A 24 60.09 -5.31 22.82
CA GLY A 24 60.08 -4.90 24.24
C GLY A 24 59.04 -5.64 25.09
N GLU A 25 59.34 -5.85 26.39
CA GLU A 25 58.40 -6.44 27.36
C GLU A 25 57.36 -5.40 27.82
N GLY A 26 56.09 -5.62 27.47
CA GLY A 26 54.91 -4.84 27.90
C GLY A 26 53.85 -4.72 26.81
N GLU A 27 52.56 -4.71 27.17
CA GLU A 27 51.48 -4.44 26.21
C GLU A 27 51.53 -2.96 25.77
N PRO A 28 51.54 -2.66 24.45
CA PRO A 28 51.57 -1.28 23.97
C PRO A 28 50.24 -0.56 24.25
N PRO A 29 50.24 0.78 24.42
CA PRO A 29 49.01 1.57 24.48
C PRO A 29 48.12 1.34 23.25
N LEU A 30 46.80 1.26 23.44
CA LEU A 30 45.82 0.97 22.38
C LEU A 30 45.94 1.90 21.17
N GLU A 31 46.21 3.19 21.37
CA GLU A 31 46.43 4.14 20.28
C GLU A 31 47.65 3.79 19.41
N LEU A 32 48.74 3.36 20.03
CA LEU A 32 49.97 2.95 19.34
C LEU A 32 49.73 1.67 18.54
N LEU A 33 48.96 0.75 19.11
CA LEU A 33 48.52 -0.49 18.48
C LEU A 33 47.69 -0.19 17.22
N LEU A 34 46.67 0.65 17.34
CA LEU A 34 45.80 1.06 16.24
C LEU A 34 46.58 1.78 15.12
N ALA A 35 47.49 2.67 15.47
CA ALA A 35 48.34 3.36 14.51
C ALA A 35 49.28 2.38 13.76
N ALA A 36 49.87 1.42 14.48
CA ALA A 36 50.70 0.38 13.88
C ALA A 36 49.89 -0.51 12.94
N VAL A 37 48.68 -0.92 13.34
CA VAL A 37 47.74 -1.67 12.48
C VAL A 37 47.36 -0.86 11.24
N ALA A 38 47.03 0.42 11.37
CA ALA A 38 46.71 1.30 10.25
C ALA A 38 47.88 1.44 9.27
N CYS A 39 49.13 1.34 9.75
CA CYS A 39 50.33 1.49 8.94
C CYS A 39 50.92 0.19 8.38
N ALA A 40 50.65 -0.96 8.99
CA ALA A 40 51.31 -2.24 8.66
C ALA A 40 50.34 -3.42 8.49
N GLY A 41 49.06 -3.26 8.86
CA GLY A 41 48.05 -4.31 8.75
C GLY A 41 47.83 -4.77 7.31
N SER A 42 47.74 -6.08 7.14
CA SER A 42 47.36 -6.75 5.89
C SER A 42 46.00 -7.44 6.07
N GLY A 43 45.09 -7.27 5.11
CA GLY A 43 43.77 -7.91 5.13
C GLY A 43 42.66 -7.10 5.81
N GLU A 44 41.68 -7.80 6.37
CA GLU A 44 40.48 -7.24 7.03
C GLU A 44 40.57 -7.34 8.56
N ILE A 45 40.22 -6.26 9.26
CA ILE A 45 40.23 -6.19 10.73
C ILE A 45 38.88 -5.69 11.21
N ARG A 46 38.13 -6.52 11.94
CA ARG A 46 36.71 -6.27 12.31
C ARG A 46 35.86 -5.84 11.10
N GLY A 47 36.09 -6.47 9.95
CA GLY A 47 35.41 -6.17 8.68
C GLY A 47 35.93 -4.93 7.94
N ILE A 48 36.91 -4.20 8.47
CA ILE A 48 37.54 -3.05 7.81
C ILE A 48 38.67 -3.54 6.90
N PRO A 49 38.63 -3.30 5.57
CA PRO A 49 39.66 -3.73 4.63
C PRO A 49 40.86 -2.77 4.64
N VAL A 50 41.70 -2.85 5.67
CA VAL A 50 42.83 -1.93 5.93
C VAL A 50 43.77 -1.81 4.73
N GLN A 51 44.08 -2.92 4.06
CA GLN A 51 44.98 -2.89 2.90
C GLN A 51 44.38 -2.14 1.70
N MET A 52 43.12 -2.41 1.36
CA MET A 52 42.45 -1.75 0.23
C MET A 52 42.28 -0.24 0.47
N ILE A 53 42.04 0.13 1.72
CA ILE A 53 41.94 1.52 2.16
C ILE A 53 43.29 2.24 2.01
N ARG A 54 44.39 1.63 2.46
CA ARG A 54 45.74 2.21 2.33
C ARG A 54 46.22 2.35 0.89
N ASP A 55 45.84 1.40 0.05
CA ASP A 55 46.20 1.38 -1.38
C ASP A 55 45.37 2.42 -2.19
N ASP A 56 44.52 3.21 -1.53
CA ASP A 56 43.61 4.22 -2.13
C ASP A 56 42.75 3.63 -3.27
N SER A 57 42.40 2.35 -3.13
CA SER A 57 41.78 1.55 -4.19
C SER A 57 40.25 1.58 -4.18
N VAL A 58 39.66 2.22 -3.17
CA VAL A 58 38.22 2.25 -2.92
C VAL A 58 37.71 3.69 -2.79
N SER A 59 36.62 4.00 -3.49
CA SER A 59 35.96 5.31 -3.44
C SER A 59 34.75 5.35 -2.50
N GLU A 60 34.18 4.18 -2.19
CA GLU A 60 33.04 3.97 -1.31
C GLU A 60 33.30 2.78 -0.40
N LEU A 61 32.95 2.91 0.88
CA LEU A 61 33.18 1.89 1.89
C LEU A 61 31.90 1.65 2.67
N ASP A 62 31.28 0.49 2.44
CA ASP A 62 30.09 0.04 3.17
C ASP A 62 30.49 -0.89 4.31
N LEU A 63 30.34 -0.40 5.53
CA LEU A 63 30.56 -1.17 6.75
C LEU A 63 29.29 -1.25 7.60
N GLN A 64 28.11 -1.10 7.01
CA GLN A 64 26.85 -1.22 7.74
C GLN A 64 26.76 -2.56 8.49
N GLU A 65 26.33 -2.51 9.76
CA GLU A 65 26.05 -3.69 10.60
C GLU A 65 27.25 -4.67 10.73
N ARG A 66 28.48 -4.17 10.65
CA ARG A 66 29.71 -5.00 10.76
C ARG A 66 30.21 -5.20 12.18
N ASN A 67 29.54 -4.60 13.17
CA ASN A 67 29.92 -4.68 14.58
C ASN A 67 31.37 -4.23 14.83
N ILE A 68 31.74 -3.09 14.23
CA ILE A 68 33.10 -2.53 14.29
C ILE A 68 33.50 -2.18 15.73
N GLY A 69 32.55 -1.64 16.51
CA GLY A 69 32.77 -1.18 17.87
C GLY A 69 33.63 0.08 17.98
N VAL A 70 34.00 0.43 19.21
CA VAL A 70 34.76 1.64 19.56
C VAL A 70 36.15 1.62 18.91
N GLU A 71 36.87 0.50 19.06
CA GLU A 71 38.26 0.39 18.63
C GLU A 71 38.39 0.40 17.10
N GLY A 72 37.43 -0.17 16.39
CA GLY A 72 37.42 -0.11 14.93
C GLY A 72 37.03 1.29 14.41
N GLY A 73 36.19 2.04 15.13
CA GLY A 73 35.98 3.47 14.87
C GLY A 73 37.26 4.29 15.02
N MET A 74 38.05 4.01 16.06
CA MET A 74 39.37 4.62 16.24
C MET A 74 40.36 4.22 15.13
N LEU A 75 40.36 2.95 14.71
CA LEU A 75 41.19 2.49 13.58
C LEU A 75 40.85 3.26 12.29
N LEU A 76 39.56 3.41 11.99
CA LEU A 76 39.11 4.18 10.83
C LEU A 76 39.54 5.65 10.92
N ALA A 77 39.49 6.25 12.10
CA ALA A 77 39.95 7.62 12.31
C ALA A 77 41.43 7.83 11.96
N TYR A 78 42.29 6.82 12.14
CA TYR A 78 43.69 6.88 11.69
C TYR A 78 43.83 6.76 10.16
N LEU A 79 42.93 6.04 9.51
CA LEU A 79 42.96 5.82 8.06
C LEU A 79 42.37 7.01 7.30
N VAL A 80 41.26 7.59 7.78
CA VAL A 80 40.49 8.67 7.12
C VAL A 80 41.32 9.85 6.63
N PRO A 81 42.26 10.43 7.40
CA PRO A 81 43.06 11.56 6.94
C PRO A 81 43.99 11.24 5.76
N VAL A 82 44.33 9.96 5.57
CA VAL A 82 45.29 9.48 4.56
C VAL A 82 44.58 9.03 3.26
N MET A 83 43.25 8.97 3.25
CA MET A 83 42.44 8.51 2.10
C MET A 83 42.13 9.68 1.15
N GLY A 84 42.79 9.72 -0.01
CA GLY A 84 42.57 10.75 -1.02
C GLY A 84 41.39 10.46 -1.95
N GLY A 85 41.15 9.18 -2.24
CA GLY A 85 40.14 8.68 -3.16
C GLY A 85 38.82 8.27 -2.50
N LEU A 86 38.78 8.06 -1.18
CA LEU A 86 37.56 7.65 -0.47
C LEU A 86 36.62 8.84 -0.23
N THR A 87 35.44 8.77 -0.85
CA THR A 87 34.45 9.86 -0.85
C THR A 87 33.17 9.55 -0.08
N SER A 88 32.91 8.27 0.22
CA SER A 88 31.72 7.80 0.96
C SER A 88 32.07 6.70 1.95
N ILE A 89 31.54 6.80 3.18
CA ILE A 89 31.63 5.77 4.21
C ILE A 89 30.25 5.56 4.84
N ASP A 90 29.81 4.30 4.88
CA ASP A 90 28.67 3.87 5.70
C ASP A 90 29.16 3.17 6.97
N LEU A 91 28.97 3.83 8.12
CA LEU A 91 29.25 3.27 9.45
C LEU A 91 27.95 3.04 10.23
N SER A 92 26.81 2.94 9.57
CA SER A 92 25.55 2.78 10.26
C SER A 92 25.48 1.46 11.04
N ARG A 93 24.88 1.51 12.25
CA ARG A 93 24.64 0.36 13.12
C ARG A 93 25.91 -0.44 13.49
N ASN A 94 26.96 0.25 13.91
CA ASN A 94 28.27 -0.35 14.23
C ASN A 94 28.69 -0.24 15.70
N GLN A 95 27.80 0.22 16.58
CA GLN A 95 28.07 0.30 18.02
C GLN A 95 29.31 1.17 18.33
N LEU A 96 29.51 2.27 17.60
CA LEU A 96 30.69 3.15 17.73
C LEU A 96 30.85 3.77 19.13
N CYS A 97 29.81 3.72 19.96
CA CYS A 97 29.83 4.17 21.34
C CYS A 97 29.87 3.05 22.39
N GLY A 98 30.14 1.80 21.98
CA GLY A 98 30.36 0.66 22.90
C GLY A 98 29.10 0.09 23.55
N ILE A 99 27.93 0.58 23.15
CA ILE A 99 26.63 0.11 23.60
C ILE A 99 25.82 -0.47 22.45
N TRP A 100 25.05 -1.51 22.76
CA TRP A 100 24.14 -2.16 21.83
C TRP A 100 22.87 -2.63 22.53
N THR A 101 21.83 -2.85 21.74
CA THR A 101 20.53 -3.30 22.26
C THR A 101 20.23 -4.68 21.69
N ASP A 102 19.81 -5.61 22.55
CA ASP A 102 19.34 -6.91 22.09
C ASP A 102 17.89 -6.85 21.57
N TRP A 103 17.37 -8.02 21.19
CA TRP A 103 16.01 -8.17 20.66
C TRP A 103 14.92 -8.07 21.75
N GLU A 104 15.28 -8.16 23.03
CA GLU A 104 14.39 -7.92 24.17
C GLU A 104 14.31 -6.42 24.52
N GLY A 105 15.22 -5.61 23.98
CA GLY A 105 15.30 -4.18 24.20
C GLY A 105 16.27 -3.80 25.32
N ASP A 106 16.99 -4.77 25.88
CA ASP A 106 17.94 -4.54 26.95
C ASP A 106 19.26 -4.01 26.38
N GLN A 107 19.82 -3.02 27.09
CA GLN A 107 21.05 -2.36 26.71
C GLN A 107 22.24 -3.10 27.31
N HIS A 108 23.20 -3.45 26.47
CA HIS A 108 24.45 -4.11 26.81
C HIS A 108 25.64 -3.21 26.48
N GLY A 109 26.78 -3.48 27.14
CA GLY A 109 28.01 -2.70 26.98
C GLY A 109 28.09 -1.45 27.85
N THR A 110 29.22 -0.72 27.76
CA THR A 110 29.46 0.52 28.50
C THR A 110 29.65 1.65 27.51
N TYR A 111 28.90 2.75 27.70
CA TYR A 111 29.00 3.89 26.80
C TYR A 111 30.39 4.54 26.90
N THR A 112 31.00 4.79 25.74
CA THR A 112 32.18 5.64 25.58
C THR A 112 32.07 6.48 24.31
N ALA A 113 32.51 7.74 24.36
CA ALA A 113 32.51 8.63 23.20
C ALA A 113 33.80 8.52 22.37
N GLU A 114 34.78 7.70 22.77
CA GLU A 114 36.12 7.66 22.17
C GLU A 114 36.09 7.34 20.66
N GLY A 115 35.35 6.31 20.26
CA GLY A 115 35.26 5.88 18.86
C GLY A 115 34.68 6.97 17.95
N ILE A 116 33.58 7.60 18.36
CA ILE A 116 32.97 8.68 17.59
C ILE A 116 33.79 9.98 17.64
N THR A 117 34.47 10.27 18.74
CA THR A 117 35.33 11.45 18.90
C THR A 117 36.53 11.36 17.98
N ALA A 118 37.14 10.17 17.88
CA ALA A 118 38.22 9.91 16.93
C ALA A 118 37.77 10.14 15.48
N ILE A 119 36.58 9.63 15.10
CA ILE A 119 35.99 9.89 13.78
C ILE A 119 35.77 11.39 13.57
N ALA A 120 35.22 12.10 14.56
CA ALA A 120 35.00 13.54 14.49
C ALA A 120 36.32 14.32 14.27
N ASP A 121 37.39 13.95 14.96
CA ASP A 121 38.72 14.56 14.78
C ASP A 121 39.29 14.30 13.38
N ALA A 122 39.11 13.09 12.84
CA ALA A 122 39.50 12.78 11.47
C ALA A 122 38.72 13.62 10.43
N LEU A 123 37.43 13.87 10.67
CA LEU A 123 36.61 14.72 9.80
C LEU A 123 37.06 16.19 9.80
N ARG A 124 37.68 16.69 10.88
CA ARG A 124 38.18 18.08 10.93
C ARG A 124 39.30 18.35 9.93
N VAL A 125 40.08 17.31 9.60
CA VAL A 125 41.25 17.40 8.71
C VAL A 125 41.01 16.78 7.33
N ASN A 126 40.00 15.92 7.19
CA ASN A 126 39.69 15.26 5.94
C ASN A 126 38.91 16.18 4.98
N GLY A 127 39.47 16.37 3.78
CA GLY A 127 38.88 17.16 2.70
C GLY A 127 38.31 16.35 1.54
N ALA A 128 38.44 15.02 1.55
CA ALA A 128 38.05 14.13 0.46
C ALA A 128 36.66 13.51 0.65
N LEU A 129 36.27 13.25 1.91
CA LEU A 129 35.02 12.61 2.26
C LEU A 129 33.85 13.57 2.04
N THR A 130 32.91 13.14 1.22
CA THR A 130 31.71 13.90 0.86
C THR A 130 30.44 13.32 1.47
N GLN A 131 30.44 12.03 1.80
CA GLN A 131 29.30 11.33 2.38
C GLN A 131 29.71 10.51 3.59
N LEU A 132 28.92 10.62 4.66
CA LEU A 132 29.13 9.86 5.88
C LEU A 132 27.78 9.42 6.48
N ASP A 133 27.61 8.11 6.70
CA ASP A 133 26.48 7.56 7.45
C ASP A 133 26.94 7.13 8.85
N LEU A 134 26.39 7.77 9.89
CA LEU A 134 26.61 7.41 11.30
C LEU A 134 25.32 6.94 11.95
N SER A 135 24.28 6.60 11.18
CA SER A 135 22.95 6.30 11.72
C SER A 135 22.96 5.08 12.64
N GLY A 136 22.18 5.11 13.73
CA GLY A 136 21.99 3.95 14.61
C GLY A 136 23.24 3.49 15.38
N ASN A 137 24.14 4.41 15.74
CA ASN A 137 25.34 4.15 16.55
C ASN A 137 25.20 4.55 18.03
N GLN A 138 24.00 4.94 18.45
CA GLN A 138 23.69 5.30 19.85
C GLN A 138 24.60 6.43 20.40
N LEU A 139 24.89 7.44 19.57
CA LEU A 139 25.85 8.52 19.89
C LEU A 139 25.55 9.29 21.20
N CYS A 140 24.32 9.20 21.70
CA CYS A 140 23.88 9.88 22.92
C CYS A 140 23.68 8.94 24.12
N GLY A 141 24.14 7.68 24.07
CA GLY A 141 24.11 6.79 25.23
C GLY A 141 22.77 6.11 25.53
N VAL A 142 21.75 6.34 24.68
CA VAL A 142 20.39 5.83 24.88
C VAL A 142 19.97 4.90 23.73
N ASN A 143 19.22 3.86 24.08
CA ASN A 143 18.72 2.86 23.14
C ASN A 143 17.47 3.34 22.36
N GLU A 144 16.93 2.48 21.49
CA GLU A 144 15.76 2.80 20.67
C GLU A 144 14.50 3.13 21.48
N SER A 145 14.38 2.54 22.67
CA SER A 145 13.31 2.74 23.66
C SER A 145 13.55 3.94 24.59
N CYS A 146 14.58 4.75 24.33
CA CYS A 146 15.00 5.89 25.15
C CYS A 146 15.41 5.53 26.59
N GLN A 147 15.80 4.27 26.82
CA GLN A 147 16.42 3.80 28.05
C GLN A 147 17.95 3.99 27.98
N GLY A 148 18.59 4.17 29.13
CA GLY A 148 20.01 4.53 29.25
C GLY A 148 20.23 5.96 29.75
N TYR A 149 21.50 6.36 29.89
CA TYR A 149 21.90 7.69 30.34
C TYR A 149 22.24 8.58 29.14
N TYR A 150 21.49 9.66 28.95
CA TYR A 150 21.76 10.60 27.88
C TYR A 150 23.05 11.39 28.14
N THR A 151 23.90 11.46 27.12
CA THR A 151 25.11 12.30 27.10
C THR A 151 25.24 13.02 25.77
N ALA A 152 25.69 14.27 25.83
CA ALA A 152 25.88 15.11 24.65
C ALA A 152 27.30 14.99 24.07
N GLU A 153 28.19 14.19 24.66
CA GLU A 153 29.62 14.15 24.31
C GLU A 153 29.85 13.74 22.85
N GLY A 154 29.30 12.59 22.42
CA GLY A 154 29.46 12.09 21.05
C GLY A 154 28.88 13.03 20.00
N ILE A 155 27.71 13.62 20.28
CA ILE A 155 27.09 14.57 19.33
C ILE A 155 27.78 15.94 19.31
N THR A 156 28.33 16.39 20.43
CA THR A 156 29.10 17.64 20.50
C THR A 156 30.38 17.51 19.67
N ALA A 157 31.07 16.37 19.74
CA ALA A 157 32.25 16.10 18.92
C ALA A 157 31.93 16.20 17.42
N ILE A 158 30.84 15.56 16.98
CA ILE A 158 30.38 15.64 15.58
C ILE A 158 29.96 17.06 15.19
N ALA A 159 29.22 17.77 16.03
CA ALA A 159 28.85 19.16 15.79
C ALA A 159 30.08 20.06 15.63
N ASP A 160 31.09 19.90 16.48
CA ASP A 160 32.35 20.64 16.39
C ASP A 160 33.11 20.35 15.09
N ALA A 161 33.11 19.09 14.64
CA ALA A 161 33.71 18.72 13.36
C ALA A 161 32.98 19.37 12.17
N LEU A 162 31.64 19.36 12.19
CA LEU A 162 30.81 19.97 11.13
C LEU A 162 30.94 21.50 11.05
N ARG A 163 31.35 22.17 12.14
CA ARG A 163 31.60 23.63 12.11
C ARG A 163 32.80 24.03 11.26
N VAL A 164 33.74 23.11 11.04
CA VAL A 164 34.97 23.38 10.27
C VAL A 164 35.07 22.57 8.98
N ASN A 165 34.34 21.46 8.85
CA ASN A 165 34.36 20.64 7.66
C ASN A 165 33.56 21.29 6.50
N GLY A 166 34.23 21.57 5.38
CA GLY A 166 33.62 22.08 4.15
C GLY A 166 33.61 21.08 2.98
N ALA A 167 33.91 19.81 3.25
CA ALA A 167 33.97 18.75 2.25
C ALA A 167 32.65 17.97 2.16
N LEU A 168 32.03 17.68 3.31
CA LEU A 168 30.80 16.90 3.38
C LEU A 168 29.64 17.59 2.65
N THR A 169 28.99 16.81 1.80
CA THR A 169 27.73 17.15 1.12
C THR A 169 26.55 16.41 1.72
N SER A 170 26.79 15.27 2.37
CA SER A 170 25.76 14.47 3.04
C SER A 170 26.29 13.90 4.35
N VAL A 171 25.48 14.01 5.40
CA VAL A 171 25.72 13.38 6.70
C VAL A 171 24.41 12.81 7.21
N LYS A 172 24.39 11.54 7.60
CA LYS A 172 23.22 10.89 8.18
C LYS A 172 23.48 10.57 9.65
N LEU A 173 22.57 11.04 10.51
CA LEU A 173 22.70 10.96 11.97
C LEU A 173 21.47 10.33 12.63
N ARG A 174 20.52 9.80 11.85
CA ARG A 174 19.25 9.28 12.38
C ARG A 174 19.44 8.06 13.26
N GLY A 175 18.49 7.83 14.16
CA GLY A 175 18.53 6.68 15.07
C GLY A 175 19.61 6.79 16.14
N ASN A 176 20.21 7.97 16.34
CA ASN A 176 21.19 8.22 17.40
C ASN A 176 20.61 8.94 18.62
N LYS A 177 19.29 9.21 18.60
CA LYS A 177 18.52 9.78 19.73
C LYS A 177 19.11 11.08 20.25
N LEU A 178 19.43 11.99 19.32
CA LEU A 178 20.02 13.30 19.61
C LEU A 178 19.11 14.19 20.46
N ARG A 179 17.78 13.98 20.41
CA ARG A 179 16.77 14.82 21.07
C ARG A 179 16.92 16.30 20.69
N ASP A 180 16.29 17.18 21.45
CA ASP A 180 16.22 18.62 21.21
C ASP A 180 17.60 19.29 21.14
N GLU A 181 18.48 19.02 22.11
CA GLU A 181 19.79 19.67 22.23
C GLU A 181 20.76 19.20 21.14
N GLY A 182 20.80 17.89 20.85
CA GLY A 182 21.70 17.34 19.85
C GLY A 182 21.34 17.81 18.44
N TRP A 183 20.06 17.77 18.06
CA TRP A 183 19.64 18.30 16.75
C TRP A 183 19.81 19.81 16.66
N GLY A 184 19.51 20.56 17.71
CA GLY A 184 19.81 22.00 17.77
C GLY A 184 21.29 22.31 17.53
N ALA A 185 22.20 21.54 18.14
CA ALA A 185 23.65 21.70 17.97
C ALA A 185 24.13 21.39 16.54
N ILE A 186 23.61 20.33 15.91
CA ILE A 186 23.94 19.96 14.52
C ILE A 186 23.46 21.03 13.54
N PHE A 187 22.22 21.50 13.68
CA PHE A 187 21.70 22.58 12.84
C PHE A 187 22.52 23.86 13.02
N ALA A 188 22.86 24.24 14.26
CA ALA A 188 23.71 25.40 14.53
C ALA A 188 25.11 25.26 13.92
N ALA A 189 25.70 24.05 13.98
CA ALA A 189 27.01 23.78 13.40
C ALA A 189 27.03 23.94 11.87
N ILE A 190 26.05 23.33 11.19
CA ILE A 190 25.92 23.41 9.73
C ILE A 190 25.56 24.83 9.30
N CYS A 191 24.57 25.45 9.95
CA CYS A 191 24.10 26.80 9.63
C CYS A 191 25.18 27.87 9.86
N GLY A 192 26.03 27.68 10.88
CA GLY A 192 27.14 28.55 11.24
C GLY A 192 28.42 28.35 10.42
N ASN A 193 28.49 27.35 9.55
CA ASN A 193 29.67 27.07 8.74
C ASN A 193 29.48 27.58 7.30
N LYS A 194 30.16 28.68 6.96
CA LYS A 194 30.11 29.31 5.63
C LYS A 194 30.59 28.39 4.49
N ASP A 195 31.47 27.43 4.79
CA ASP A 195 32.09 26.53 3.82
C ASP A 195 31.34 25.19 3.73
N SER A 196 30.29 25.00 4.54
CA SER A 196 29.46 23.80 4.51
C SER A 196 28.77 23.63 3.16
N LYS A 197 28.87 22.41 2.61
CA LYS A 197 28.23 22.00 1.36
C LYS A 197 27.05 21.06 1.59
N ILE A 198 26.64 20.86 2.84
CA ILE A 198 25.53 19.98 3.19
C ILE A 198 24.23 20.62 2.72
N MET A 199 23.61 20.01 1.71
CA MET A 199 22.40 20.55 1.09
C MET A 199 21.12 20.01 1.73
N SER A 200 21.19 18.81 2.32
CA SER A 200 20.05 18.11 2.90
C SER A 200 20.37 17.55 4.29
N LEU A 201 19.42 17.65 5.21
CA LEU A 201 19.52 17.03 6.54
C LEU A 201 18.19 16.37 6.94
N ASP A 202 18.22 15.07 7.25
CA ASP A 202 17.05 14.33 7.70
C ASP A 202 17.07 14.16 9.22
N ALA A 203 16.10 14.79 9.89
CA ALA A 203 15.87 14.76 11.33
C ALA A 203 14.43 14.30 11.65
N SER A 204 13.82 13.52 10.75
CA SER A 204 12.45 13.02 10.92
C SER A 204 12.36 11.89 11.94
N PHE A 205 11.26 11.83 12.69
CA PHE A 205 11.02 10.81 13.73
C PHE A 205 12.11 10.71 14.80
N GLU A 206 12.74 11.83 15.16
CA GLU A 206 13.83 11.88 16.13
C GLU A 206 13.38 12.40 17.50
N ASN A 207 12.06 12.46 17.72
CA ASN A 207 11.43 12.89 18.97
C ASN A 207 11.84 14.32 19.39
N ILE A 208 11.98 15.21 18.39
CA ILE A 208 12.29 16.62 18.62
C ILE A 208 11.02 17.33 19.12
N GLY A 209 11.10 17.97 20.27
CA GLY A 209 10.03 18.75 20.87
C GLY A 209 10.08 20.24 20.51
N PRO A 210 9.16 21.05 21.09
CA PRO A 210 9.08 22.50 20.86
C PRO A 210 10.38 23.26 21.19
N ALA A 211 11.18 22.79 22.16
CA ALA A 211 12.43 23.44 22.53
C ALA A 211 13.51 23.21 21.46
N GLY A 212 13.66 21.99 20.98
CA GLY A 212 14.57 21.65 19.87
C GLY A 212 14.22 22.42 18.59
N VAL A 213 12.93 22.50 18.25
CA VAL A 213 12.47 23.23 17.06
C VAL A 213 12.80 24.73 17.15
N LYS A 214 12.72 25.35 18.33
CA LYS A 214 13.12 26.75 18.51
C LYS A 214 14.61 26.96 18.24
N LEU A 215 15.47 26.06 18.71
CA LEU A 215 16.90 26.08 18.42
C LEU A 215 17.17 25.91 16.92
N ILE A 216 16.49 24.97 16.27
CA ILE A 216 16.60 24.75 14.82
C ILE A 216 16.14 25.99 14.05
N ALA A 217 15.01 26.60 14.44
CA ALA A 217 14.51 27.81 13.80
C ALA A 217 15.47 29.00 13.97
N GLU A 218 16.12 29.14 15.12
CA GLU A 218 17.15 30.16 15.36
C GLU A 218 18.41 29.92 14.51
N ALA A 219 18.86 28.67 14.41
CA ALA A 219 19.98 28.28 13.56
C ALA A 219 19.70 28.59 12.08
N LEU A 220 18.53 28.21 11.57
CA LEU A 220 18.12 28.51 10.19
C LEU A 220 18.00 30.02 9.93
N ARG A 221 17.47 30.78 10.91
CA ARG A 221 17.34 32.24 10.80
C ARG A 221 18.70 32.92 10.69
N THR A 222 19.65 32.50 11.52
CA THR A 222 21.02 33.02 11.59
C THR A 222 21.98 32.35 10.61
N SER A 223 21.49 31.41 9.80
CA SER A 223 22.31 30.66 8.85
C SER A 223 23.11 31.58 7.93
N ILE A 224 24.42 31.34 7.91
CA ILE A 224 25.37 31.98 6.99
C ILE A 224 25.77 31.05 5.84
N THR A 225 25.46 29.75 5.94
CA THR A 225 25.54 28.84 4.80
C THR A 225 24.34 29.05 3.87
N GLY A 226 24.61 29.22 2.59
CA GLY A 226 23.60 29.21 1.53
C GLY A 226 23.32 27.81 0.96
N ALA A 227 23.97 26.76 1.48
CA ALA A 227 23.93 25.43 0.91
C ALA A 227 22.70 24.61 1.36
N LEU A 228 22.29 24.74 2.62
CA LEU A 228 21.19 23.95 3.18
C LEU A 228 19.86 24.39 2.57
N THR A 229 19.25 23.51 1.77
CA THR A 229 18.02 23.79 1.03
C THR A 229 16.89 22.82 1.37
N VAL A 230 17.21 21.64 1.91
CA VAL A 230 16.23 20.63 2.28
C VAL A 230 16.49 20.14 3.70
N THR A 231 15.45 20.13 4.50
CA THR A 231 15.45 19.50 5.82
C THR A 231 14.21 18.62 5.91
N ASN A 232 14.27 17.56 6.71
CA ASN A 232 13.10 16.73 6.99
C ASN A 232 12.88 16.68 8.49
N LEU A 233 11.80 17.31 8.95
CA LEU A 233 11.42 17.41 10.36
C LEU A 233 10.08 16.73 10.66
N LEU A 234 9.56 15.95 9.72
CA LEU A 234 8.29 15.24 9.87
C LEU A 234 8.33 14.17 10.98
N GLY A 235 7.18 13.92 11.61
CA GLY A 235 7.01 12.85 12.60
C GLY A 235 7.70 13.14 13.94
N ASN A 236 7.96 14.42 14.22
CA ASN A 236 8.49 14.89 15.51
C ASN A 236 7.37 15.39 16.43
N GLN A 237 7.67 15.61 17.70
CA GLN A 237 6.67 16.01 18.71
C GLN A 237 6.50 17.53 18.78
N LEU A 238 6.21 18.16 17.64
CA LEU A 238 5.98 19.60 17.56
C LEU A 238 4.62 19.98 18.14
N ASP A 239 4.50 21.21 18.65
CA ASP A 239 3.21 21.88 18.80
C ASP A 239 2.93 22.79 17.58
N ALA A 240 1.67 23.22 17.41
CA ALA A 240 1.27 24.03 16.27
C ALA A 240 2.00 25.39 16.19
N GLU A 241 2.30 26.01 17.33
CA GLU A 241 3.00 27.31 17.39
C GLU A 241 4.46 27.19 16.95
N SER A 242 5.15 26.14 17.38
CA SER A 242 6.54 25.87 16.99
C SER A 242 6.63 25.48 15.52
N ALA A 243 5.68 24.68 15.01
CA ALA A 243 5.59 24.36 13.59
C ALA A 243 5.37 25.61 12.72
N LYS A 244 4.47 26.52 13.14
CA LYS A 244 4.25 27.82 12.45
C LYS A 244 5.48 28.71 12.48
N MET A 245 6.16 28.82 13.63
CA MET A 245 7.40 29.58 13.74
C MET A 245 8.46 29.08 12.77
N LEU A 246 8.63 27.76 12.69
CA LEU A 246 9.58 27.13 11.80
C LEU A 246 9.19 27.32 10.32
N ALA A 247 7.91 27.16 9.99
CA ALA A 247 7.37 27.41 8.65
C ALA A 247 7.69 28.82 8.15
N GLU A 248 7.50 29.85 8.99
CA GLU A 248 7.82 31.23 8.64
C GLU A 248 9.32 31.45 8.37
N VAL A 249 10.20 30.85 9.18
CA VAL A 249 11.65 30.92 8.94
C VAL A 249 12.03 30.21 7.64
N ALA A 250 11.45 29.04 7.38
CA ALA A 250 11.72 28.27 6.18
C ALA A 250 11.30 29.01 4.90
N LYS A 251 10.11 29.62 4.89
CA LYS A 251 9.64 30.46 3.77
C LYS A 251 10.58 31.63 3.47
N GLN A 252 11.11 32.29 4.51
CA GLN A 252 12.05 33.40 4.35
C GLN A 252 13.38 32.95 3.74
N LYS A 253 13.79 31.70 4.00
CA LYS A 253 15.08 31.15 3.54
C LYS A 253 14.95 30.29 2.27
N GLY A 254 13.74 29.91 1.86
CA GLY A 254 13.51 29.03 0.70
C GLY A 254 13.93 27.57 0.97
N ILE A 255 13.69 27.10 2.20
CA ILE A 255 14.10 25.77 2.68
C ILE A 255 12.88 24.85 2.77
N SER A 256 13.02 23.61 2.28
CA SER A 256 12.04 22.55 2.52
C SER A 256 12.17 22.02 3.95
N LEU A 257 11.03 21.79 4.63
CA LEU A 257 10.96 21.19 5.96
C LEU A 257 10.53 19.72 5.95
N CYS A 258 10.06 19.23 4.80
CA CYS A 258 9.43 17.92 4.67
C CYS A 258 10.26 16.92 3.84
N GLY A 259 11.54 17.23 3.59
CA GLY A 259 12.42 16.39 2.78
C GLY A 259 12.09 16.39 1.28
N ILE A 260 11.26 17.33 0.81
CA ILE A 260 10.84 17.39 -0.60
C ILE A 260 11.98 18.02 -1.41
N GLN A 261 12.49 17.27 -2.38
CA GLN A 261 13.53 17.77 -3.29
C GLN A 261 12.92 18.68 -4.36
N ARG A 262 13.68 19.65 -4.86
CA ARG A 262 13.19 20.67 -5.81
C ARG A 262 12.72 20.09 -7.15
N ASP A 263 13.33 19.00 -7.58
CA ASP A 263 13.04 18.26 -8.81
C ASP A 263 12.08 17.08 -8.58
N GLN A 264 11.61 16.88 -7.35
CA GLN A 264 10.71 15.79 -7.01
C GLN A 264 9.31 16.04 -7.57
N THR A 265 8.82 15.09 -8.37
CA THR A 265 7.49 15.18 -9.00
C THR A 265 6.40 14.53 -8.17
N THR A 266 6.75 13.58 -7.31
CA THR A 266 5.82 12.84 -6.45
C THR A 266 6.37 12.67 -5.04
N ALA A 267 5.56 12.91 -4.02
CA ALA A 267 5.91 12.66 -2.62
C ALA A 267 4.95 11.68 -1.95
N HIS A 268 5.49 10.72 -1.20
CA HIS A 268 4.74 9.64 -0.56
C HIS A 268 4.96 9.64 0.95
N PHE A 269 3.92 10.00 1.68
CA PHE A 269 3.89 10.08 3.14
C PHE A 269 2.70 9.28 3.70
N SER A 270 2.29 8.20 3.02
CA SER A 270 1.14 7.43 3.47
C SER A 270 1.49 6.57 4.68
N ARG A 271 0.60 6.58 5.70
CA ARG A 271 0.73 5.75 6.91
C ARG A 271 2.07 5.94 7.65
N THR A 272 2.63 7.15 7.58
CA THR A 272 3.86 7.49 8.30
C THR A 272 3.57 8.03 9.70
N GLY A 273 2.30 8.20 10.07
CA GLY A 273 1.90 8.68 11.40
C GLY A 273 1.97 10.19 11.55
N LEU A 274 1.81 10.94 10.45
CA LEU A 274 1.83 12.40 10.49
C LEU A 274 0.64 12.94 11.30
N GLU A 275 0.91 14.03 12.02
CA GLU A 275 -0.03 14.72 12.90
C GLU A 275 -0.30 16.16 12.40
N PRO A 276 -1.21 16.94 13.03
CA PRO A 276 -1.50 18.30 12.59
C PRO A 276 -0.27 19.22 12.42
N PRO A 277 0.74 19.20 13.30
CA PRO A 277 1.96 20.00 13.11
C PRO A 277 2.71 19.67 11.82
N ASP A 278 2.76 18.39 11.42
CA ASP A 278 3.38 17.96 10.17
C ASP A 278 2.66 18.52 8.94
N ALA A 279 1.32 18.58 9.00
CA ALA A 279 0.52 19.21 7.93
C ALA A 279 0.82 20.72 7.80
N ILE A 280 1.17 21.41 8.89
CA ILE A 280 1.62 22.82 8.85
C ILE A 280 2.97 22.93 8.11
N LEU A 281 3.92 22.04 8.41
CA LEU A 281 5.22 22.01 7.73
C LEU A 281 5.04 21.73 6.23
N LEU A 282 4.18 20.77 5.88
CA LEU A 282 3.86 20.44 4.49
C LEU A 282 3.16 21.61 3.77
N GLY A 283 2.24 22.31 4.46
CA GLY A 283 1.62 23.52 3.94
C GLY A 283 2.65 24.61 3.65
N SER A 284 3.66 24.76 4.52
CA SER A 284 4.78 25.67 4.28
C SER A 284 5.53 25.33 2.99
N ASP A 285 5.92 24.06 2.81
CA ASP A 285 6.65 23.62 1.62
C ASP A 285 5.80 23.79 0.35
N LEU A 286 4.52 23.43 0.39
CA LEU A 286 3.58 23.57 -0.72
C LEU A 286 3.34 25.03 -1.14
N SER A 287 3.41 25.97 -0.20
CA SER A 287 3.27 27.40 -0.49
C SER A 287 4.52 28.01 -1.17
N GLN A 288 5.66 27.31 -1.12
CA GLN A 288 6.92 27.77 -1.68
C GLN A 288 7.15 27.22 -3.08
N ALA A 289 7.01 28.07 -4.12
CA ALA A 289 7.27 27.67 -5.51
C ALA A 289 8.73 27.17 -5.74
N VAL A 290 9.70 27.69 -4.98
CA VAL A 290 11.10 27.23 -5.00
C VAL A 290 11.26 25.78 -4.53
N VAL A 291 10.34 25.30 -3.68
CA VAL A 291 10.38 23.96 -3.09
C VAL A 291 9.55 22.99 -3.93
N THR A 292 8.36 23.40 -4.36
CA THR A 292 7.39 22.49 -4.98
C THR A 292 7.12 22.75 -6.46
N GLY A 293 7.97 23.52 -7.14
CA GLY A 293 7.81 23.87 -8.56
C GLY A 293 7.75 22.66 -9.51
N GLY A 294 8.36 21.53 -9.16
CA GLY A 294 8.27 20.26 -9.89
C GLY A 294 7.20 19.30 -9.38
N LEU A 295 6.62 19.55 -8.21
CA LEU A 295 5.78 18.58 -7.50
C LEU A 295 4.35 18.59 -8.04
N THR A 296 3.90 17.43 -8.51
CA THR A 296 2.58 17.26 -9.12
C THR A 296 1.66 16.36 -8.31
N SER A 297 2.22 15.44 -7.50
CA SER A 297 1.43 14.51 -6.70
C SER A 297 1.95 14.34 -5.28
N ILE A 298 1.03 14.37 -4.30
CA ILE A 298 1.32 14.06 -2.91
C ILE A 298 0.36 12.99 -2.40
N ASN A 299 0.90 11.99 -1.70
CA ASN A 299 0.11 11.00 -0.98
C ASN A 299 0.27 11.13 0.54
N LEU A 300 -0.79 11.57 1.22
CA LEU A 300 -0.89 11.69 2.68
C LEU A 300 -1.90 10.70 3.28
N SER A 301 -2.26 9.63 2.57
CA SER A 301 -3.33 8.74 3.04
C SER A 301 -2.99 7.97 4.31
N GLY A 302 -3.98 7.78 5.18
CA GLY A 302 -3.85 6.94 6.37
C GLY A 302 -2.98 7.54 7.48
N ASN A 303 -2.94 8.87 7.60
CA ASN A 303 -2.28 9.57 8.71
C ASN A 303 -3.32 10.10 9.72
N ASN A 304 -2.84 10.81 10.73
CA ASN A 304 -3.64 11.39 11.81
C ASN A 304 -3.61 12.92 11.76
N LEU A 305 -3.79 13.50 10.57
CA LEU A 305 -3.62 14.94 10.32
C LEU A 305 -4.58 15.85 11.08
N THR A 306 -5.61 15.27 11.71
CA THR A 306 -6.58 16.00 12.54
C THR A 306 -6.50 15.65 14.02
N HIS A 307 -5.52 14.83 14.43
CA HIS A 307 -5.43 14.26 15.77
C HIS A 307 -6.77 13.66 16.24
N TYR A 308 -7.26 12.68 15.49
CA TYR A 308 -8.57 12.04 15.68
C TYR A 308 -9.74 13.04 15.65
N GLY A 309 -9.65 14.02 14.74
CA GLY A 309 -10.69 15.03 14.54
C GLY A 309 -10.69 16.19 15.54
N LYS A 310 -9.74 16.26 16.47
CA LYS A 310 -9.71 17.28 17.53
C LYS A 310 -9.03 18.59 17.12
N ASP A 311 -8.12 18.54 16.17
CA ASP A 311 -7.33 19.69 15.73
C ASP A 311 -7.33 19.80 14.20
N MET A 312 -8.02 20.82 13.68
CA MET A 312 -8.10 21.10 12.24
C MET A 312 -7.04 22.09 11.75
N THR A 313 -6.17 22.59 12.63
CA THR A 313 -5.20 23.64 12.32
C THR A 313 -4.26 23.22 11.20
N GLY A 314 -3.72 22.00 11.30
CA GLY A 314 -2.81 21.44 10.30
C GLY A 314 -3.43 21.32 8.92
N ILE A 315 -4.64 20.75 8.84
CA ILE A 315 -5.37 20.64 7.58
C ILE A 315 -5.65 22.02 6.99
N LYS A 316 -6.17 22.98 7.77
CA LYS A 316 -6.48 24.33 7.27
C LYS A 316 -5.26 25.01 6.63
N GLU A 317 -4.08 24.92 7.25
CA GLU A 317 -2.83 25.46 6.70
C GLU A 317 -2.41 24.70 5.42
N LEU A 318 -2.52 23.38 5.42
CA LEU A 318 -2.20 22.55 4.26
C LEU A 318 -3.06 22.91 3.04
N VAL A 319 -4.39 23.03 3.21
CA VAL A 319 -5.28 23.38 2.08
C VAL A 319 -5.20 24.85 1.68
N ALA A 320 -4.88 25.76 2.61
CA ALA A 320 -4.58 27.15 2.26
C ALA A 320 -3.38 27.23 1.31
N ALA A 321 -2.35 26.40 1.52
CA ALA A 321 -1.20 26.30 0.63
C ALA A 321 -1.56 25.75 -0.75
N LEU A 322 -2.56 24.86 -0.86
CA LEU A 322 -3.06 24.42 -2.16
C LEU A 322 -3.69 25.56 -2.96
N GLY A 323 -4.29 26.56 -2.32
CA GLY A 323 -4.87 27.71 -3.02
C GLY A 323 -3.84 28.54 -3.79
N VAL A 324 -2.57 28.51 -3.37
CA VAL A 324 -1.46 29.21 -4.04
C VAL A 324 -0.59 28.30 -4.90
N ASN A 325 -0.63 26.99 -4.67
CA ASN A 325 0.15 26.03 -5.43
C ASN A 325 -0.50 25.73 -6.80
N GLY A 326 0.16 26.17 -7.87
CA GLY A 326 -0.28 25.95 -9.25
C GLY A 326 0.29 24.70 -9.93
N GLY A 327 1.14 23.92 -9.25
CA GLY A 327 1.80 22.73 -9.81
C GLY A 327 1.16 21.40 -9.40
N LEU A 328 0.54 21.35 -8.22
CA LEU A 328 -0.02 20.13 -7.66
C LEU A 328 -1.35 19.76 -8.34
N THR A 329 -1.32 18.69 -9.11
CA THR A 329 -2.49 18.18 -9.84
C THR A 329 -3.19 17.03 -9.11
N SER A 330 -2.50 16.39 -8.16
CA SER A 330 -3.00 15.22 -7.41
C SER A 330 -2.67 15.28 -5.92
N LEU A 331 -3.68 15.13 -5.08
CA LEU A 331 -3.55 15.03 -3.63
C LEU A 331 -4.36 13.84 -3.10
N ASN A 332 -3.73 12.98 -2.29
CA ASN A 332 -4.45 11.91 -1.61
C ASN A 332 -4.50 12.18 -0.11
N LEU A 333 -5.70 12.47 0.40
CA LEU A 333 -6.03 12.68 1.81
C LEU A 333 -6.94 11.59 2.36
N SER A 334 -7.06 10.44 1.69
CA SER A 334 -7.93 9.36 2.15
C SER A 334 -7.54 8.85 3.54
N SER A 335 -8.53 8.48 4.34
CA SER A 335 -8.33 7.92 5.69
C SER A 335 -7.52 8.82 6.65
N ASN A 336 -7.85 10.11 6.72
CA ASN A 336 -7.24 11.09 7.64
C ASN A 336 -8.21 11.63 8.70
N GLN A 337 -9.43 11.09 8.83
CA GLN A 337 -10.42 11.47 9.85
C GLN A 337 -10.72 12.98 9.83
N LEU A 338 -11.02 13.52 8.64
CA LEU A 338 -11.22 14.95 8.42
C LEU A 338 -12.49 15.54 9.05
N CYS A 339 -13.40 14.71 9.55
CA CYS A 339 -14.74 15.09 10.00
C CYS A 339 -14.94 15.14 11.53
N GLY A 340 -13.89 15.12 12.36
CA GLY A 340 -14.06 15.26 13.82
C GLY A 340 -14.39 13.98 14.57
N LEU A 341 -14.48 12.85 13.86
CA LEU A 341 -14.81 11.54 14.40
C LEU A 341 -13.62 10.59 14.29
N ASP A 342 -13.38 9.79 15.34
CA ASP A 342 -12.35 8.74 15.34
C ASP A 342 -12.80 7.50 14.54
N SER A 343 -11.89 6.57 14.26
CA SER A 343 -12.19 5.29 13.55
C SER A 343 -13.34 4.45 14.15
N ARG A 344 -13.81 4.75 15.36
CA ARG A 344 -14.93 4.07 16.03
C ARG A 344 -16.18 4.95 16.13
N GLY A 345 -16.23 6.08 15.41
CA GLY A 345 -17.31 7.04 15.42
C GLY A 345 -17.43 7.85 16.72
N ARG A 346 -16.37 7.90 17.53
CA ARG A 346 -16.34 8.71 18.77
C ARG A 346 -15.73 10.07 18.48
N GLY A 347 -16.31 11.11 19.06
CA GLY A 347 -15.88 12.49 18.84
C GLY A 347 -17.08 13.40 18.63
N THR A 348 -16.82 14.63 18.21
CA THR A 348 -17.85 15.58 17.80
C THR A 348 -17.67 15.84 16.33
N TYR A 349 -18.68 15.50 15.53
CA TYR A 349 -18.64 15.75 14.10
C TYR A 349 -18.42 17.25 13.81
N THR A 350 -17.49 17.55 12.92
CA THR A 350 -17.25 18.89 12.38
C THR A 350 -16.92 18.80 10.90
N ALA A 351 -17.60 19.62 10.10
CA ALA A 351 -17.34 19.72 8.66
C ALA A 351 -16.17 20.66 8.34
N GLU A 352 -15.54 21.31 9.32
CA GLU A 352 -14.55 22.38 9.10
C GLU A 352 -13.39 21.97 8.18
N GLY A 353 -12.84 20.76 8.37
CA GLY A 353 -11.75 20.25 7.52
C GLY A 353 -12.20 20.08 6.07
N ILE A 354 -13.42 19.58 5.87
CA ILE A 354 -14.00 19.34 4.55
C ILE A 354 -14.41 20.64 3.87
N THR A 355 -14.99 21.59 4.60
CA THR A 355 -15.30 22.92 4.07
C THR A 355 -14.03 23.63 3.61
N ALA A 356 -12.93 23.56 4.39
CA ALA A 356 -11.65 24.12 3.99
C ALA A 356 -11.11 23.48 2.69
N ILE A 357 -11.30 22.16 2.52
CA ILE A 357 -10.93 21.46 1.28
C ILE A 357 -11.80 21.90 0.10
N ALA A 358 -13.11 22.02 0.30
CA ALA A 358 -14.03 22.48 -0.73
C ALA A 358 -13.69 23.91 -1.19
N ASP A 359 -13.39 24.81 -0.24
CA ASP A 359 -12.97 26.19 -0.53
C ASP A 359 -11.64 26.23 -1.31
N ALA A 360 -10.67 25.41 -0.92
CA ALA A 360 -9.39 25.30 -1.62
C ALA A 360 -9.56 24.75 -3.05
N MET A 361 -10.43 23.75 -3.24
CA MET A 361 -10.78 23.22 -4.57
C MET A 361 -11.47 24.28 -5.45
N CYS A 362 -12.21 25.22 -4.86
CA CYS A 362 -12.84 26.30 -5.62
C CYS A 362 -11.82 27.28 -6.22
N VAL A 363 -10.71 27.52 -5.53
CA VAL A 363 -9.67 28.49 -5.95
C VAL A 363 -8.52 27.85 -6.71
N ASN A 364 -8.21 26.58 -6.46
CA ASN A 364 -7.11 25.89 -7.13
C ASN A 364 -7.48 25.58 -8.59
N GLY A 365 -6.62 25.99 -9.54
CA GLY A 365 -6.81 25.77 -10.98
C GLY A 365 -6.06 24.58 -11.58
N ALA A 366 -5.18 23.94 -10.81
CA ALA A 366 -4.30 22.84 -11.25
C ALA A 366 -4.78 21.46 -10.79
N LEU A 367 -5.47 21.39 -9.66
CA LEU A 367 -5.91 20.15 -9.03
C LEU A 367 -6.93 19.44 -9.92
N THR A 368 -6.66 18.19 -10.23
CA THR A 368 -7.53 17.33 -11.04
C THR A 368 -7.98 16.08 -10.28
N VAL A 369 -7.23 15.71 -9.23
CA VAL A 369 -7.50 14.52 -8.43
C VAL A 369 -7.26 14.82 -6.95
N THR A 370 -8.29 14.63 -6.12
CA THR A 370 -8.25 14.75 -4.67
C THR A 370 -8.91 13.52 -4.06
N ASN A 371 -8.15 12.53 -3.58
CA ASN A 371 -8.77 11.37 -2.96
C ASN A 371 -9.17 11.68 -1.51
N LEU A 372 -10.48 11.70 -1.22
CA LEU A 372 -11.08 12.00 0.09
C LEU A 372 -11.78 10.80 0.74
N LEU A 373 -11.62 9.60 0.20
CA LEU A 373 -12.30 8.40 0.71
C LEU A 373 -11.94 8.07 2.16
N GLY A 374 -12.90 7.50 2.90
CA GLY A 374 -12.67 6.98 4.25
C GLY A 374 -12.37 8.07 5.28
N ASN A 375 -12.93 9.27 5.09
CA ASN A 375 -12.80 10.40 6.02
C ASN A 375 -14.02 10.60 6.94
N GLN A 376 -14.93 9.62 6.99
CA GLN A 376 -16.14 9.63 7.83
C GLN A 376 -17.07 10.81 7.55
N LEU A 377 -17.31 11.03 6.26
CA LEU A 377 -18.17 12.09 5.77
C LEU A 377 -19.63 11.80 6.12
N ASP A 378 -20.38 12.83 6.46
CA ASP A 378 -21.84 12.75 6.35
C ASP A 378 -22.30 12.95 4.89
N ALA A 379 -23.56 12.61 4.63
CA ALA A 379 -24.12 12.70 3.28
C ALA A 379 -24.15 14.15 2.73
N GLU A 380 -24.33 15.15 3.60
CA GLU A 380 -24.42 16.56 3.17
C GLU A 380 -23.05 17.12 2.78
N SER A 381 -22.00 16.77 3.51
CA SER A 381 -20.62 17.14 3.20
C SER A 381 -20.13 16.44 1.93
N ALA A 382 -20.50 15.17 1.73
CA ALA A 382 -20.20 14.45 0.49
C ALA A 382 -20.91 15.06 -0.72
N LYS A 383 -22.18 15.47 -0.60
CA LYS A 383 -22.90 16.20 -1.67
C LYS A 383 -22.27 17.56 -1.97
N MET A 384 -21.88 18.32 -0.93
CA MET A 384 -21.18 19.60 -1.10
C MET A 384 -19.89 19.41 -1.91
N LEU A 385 -19.06 18.44 -1.54
CA LEU A 385 -17.84 18.10 -2.28
C LEU A 385 -18.15 17.67 -3.72
N ALA A 386 -19.16 16.83 -3.91
CA ALA A 386 -19.58 16.36 -5.24
C ALA A 386 -19.95 17.53 -6.17
N GLU A 387 -20.69 18.52 -5.69
CA GLU A 387 -21.07 19.68 -6.49
C GLU A 387 -19.86 20.55 -6.86
N VAL A 388 -18.95 20.81 -5.92
CA VAL A 388 -17.69 21.54 -6.20
C VAL A 388 -16.83 20.78 -7.21
N ALA A 389 -16.68 19.47 -7.03
CA ALA A 389 -15.88 18.62 -7.90
C ALA A 389 -16.41 18.59 -9.33
N LYS A 390 -17.73 18.44 -9.52
CA LYS A 390 -18.38 18.48 -10.84
C LYS A 390 -18.17 19.81 -11.56
N GLN A 391 -18.25 20.93 -10.85
CA GLN A 391 -18.00 22.25 -11.45
C GLN A 391 -16.56 22.43 -11.92
N LYS A 392 -15.60 21.78 -11.24
CA LYS A 392 -14.16 21.92 -11.50
C LYS A 392 -13.57 20.77 -12.33
N GLY A 393 -14.29 19.67 -12.52
CA GLY A 393 -13.78 18.48 -13.19
C GLY A 393 -12.72 17.73 -12.36
N ILE A 394 -12.89 17.70 -11.03
CA ILE A 394 -11.97 17.09 -10.07
C ILE A 394 -12.48 15.69 -9.68
N SER A 395 -11.60 14.70 -9.63
CA SER A 395 -11.89 13.40 -9.02
C SER A 395 -11.80 13.49 -7.50
N LEU A 396 -12.79 12.96 -6.79
CA LEU A 396 -12.87 12.87 -5.33
C LEU A 396 -12.40 11.52 -4.76
N CYS A 397 -12.25 10.51 -5.63
CA CYS A 397 -11.92 9.14 -5.23
C CYS A 397 -10.55 8.67 -5.71
N GLY A 398 -9.76 9.55 -6.33
CA GLY A 398 -8.42 9.21 -6.81
C GLY A 398 -8.38 8.61 -8.22
N ILE A 399 -9.50 8.62 -8.96
CA ILE A 399 -9.55 8.15 -10.34
C ILE A 399 -8.83 9.15 -11.22
N ARG A 400 -7.80 8.70 -11.94
CA ARG A 400 -7.08 9.54 -12.90
C ARG A 400 -7.77 9.52 -14.27
N ARG A 401 -7.67 10.61 -15.01
CA ARG A 401 -8.36 10.78 -16.31
C ARG A 401 -7.94 9.76 -17.37
N ASP A 402 -6.70 9.30 -17.30
CA ASP A 402 -6.09 8.30 -18.17
C ASP A 402 -6.23 6.85 -17.62
N GLN A 403 -6.88 6.68 -16.47
CA GLN A 403 -7.02 5.39 -15.82
C GLN A 403 -8.09 4.53 -16.52
N THR A 404 -7.66 3.36 -16.99
CA THR A 404 -8.56 2.42 -17.67
C THR A 404 -9.23 1.43 -16.73
N THR A 405 -8.67 1.23 -15.54
CA THR A 405 -9.17 0.29 -14.54
C THR A 405 -9.14 0.90 -13.16
N ALA A 406 -10.26 0.85 -12.42
CA ALA A 406 -10.34 1.31 -11.05
C ALA A 406 -10.71 0.16 -10.10
N ASP A 407 -9.89 -0.02 -9.05
CA ASP A 407 -10.05 -1.08 -8.05
C ASP A 407 -10.29 -0.46 -6.67
N PHE A 408 -11.53 -0.58 -6.20
CA PHE A 408 -11.97 -0.15 -4.88
C PHE A 408 -12.32 -1.35 -3.99
N ARG A 409 -11.72 -2.53 -4.23
CA ARG A 409 -12.01 -3.70 -3.42
C ARG A 409 -11.59 -3.52 -1.96
N ASN A 410 -12.43 -4.00 -1.05
CA ASN A 410 -12.19 -3.97 0.40
C ASN A 410 -11.91 -2.56 0.94
N LYS A 411 -12.48 -1.53 0.32
CA LYS A 411 -12.31 -0.15 0.77
C LYS A 411 -13.33 0.27 1.82
N TYR A 412 -14.32 -0.58 2.13
CA TYR A 412 -15.41 -0.29 3.07
C TYR A 412 -16.00 1.10 2.80
N LEU A 413 -16.45 1.30 1.56
CA LEU A 413 -16.97 2.59 1.13
C LEU A 413 -18.26 2.86 1.91
N GLU A 414 -18.21 3.80 2.84
CA GLU A 414 -19.39 4.25 3.56
C GLU A 414 -20.39 4.90 2.58
N PRO A 415 -21.69 5.05 2.92
CA PRO A 415 -22.66 5.66 2.00
C PRO A 415 -22.22 7.04 1.46
N ALA A 416 -21.52 7.82 2.27
CA ALA A 416 -20.96 9.10 1.85
C ALA A 416 -19.79 8.95 0.84
N ASP A 417 -18.96 7.92 0.98
CA ASP A 417 -17.91 7.59 0.00
C ASP A 417 -18.51 7.16 -1.34
N ALA A 418 -19.66 6.46 -1.32
CA ALA A 418 -20.40 6.12 -2.53
C ALA A 418 -20.91 7.35 -3.28
N ILE A 419 -21.30 8.43 -2.56
CA ILE A 419 -21.67 9.72 -3.17
C ILE A 419 -20.47 10.36 -3.87
N LEU A 420 -19.28 10.34 -3.25
CA LEU A 420 -18.07 10.85 -3.89
C LEU A 420 -17.76 10.05 -5.17
N LEU A 421 -17.84 8.73 -5.11
CA LEU A 421 -17.58 7.85 -6.25
C LEU A 421 -18.60 8.07 -7.37
N ALA A 422 -19.89 8.21 -7.03
CA ALA A 422 -20.94 8.55 -7.98
C ALA A 422 -20.67 9.91 -8.65
N SER A 423 -20.15 10.89 -7.91
CA SER A 423 -19.72 12.16 -8.48
C SER A 423 -18.64 11.97 -9.55
N ASP A 424 -17.61 11.18 -9.27
CA ASP A 424 -16.53 10.91 -10.23
C ASP A 424 -17.03 10.17 -11.48
N LEU A 425 -17.86 9.13 -11.28
CA LEU A 425 -18.42 8.33 -12.37
C LEU A 425 -19.38 9.12 -13.27
N SER A 426 -20.05 10.14 -12.73
CA SER A 426 -20.90 11.04 -13.52
C SER A 426 -20.12 12.02 -14.41
N GLN A 427 -18.81 12.20 -14.15
CA GLN A 427 -17.96 13.15 -14.86
C GLN A 427 -17.17 12.46 -15.98
N ALA A 428 -17.54 12.74 -17.23
CA ALA A 428 -16.83 12.22 -18.41
C ALA A 428 -15.34 12.63 -18.43
N VAL A 429 -15.02 13.86 -18.02
CA VAL A 429 -13.62 14.34 -17.93
C VAL A 429 -12.77 13.53 -16.94
N VAL A 430 -13.40 12.86 -15.97
CA VAL A 430 -12.71 12.01 -14.98
C VAL A 430 -12.65 10.55 -15.45
N THR A 431 -13.72 10.05 -16.07
CA THR A 431 -13.91 8.60 -16.29
C THR A 431 -14.03 8.18 -17.75
N GLY A 432 -13.79 9.07 -18.72
CA GLY A 432 -13.88 8.75 -20.15
C GLY A 432 -12.92 7.65 -20.62
N GLY A 433 -11.82 7.41 -19.91
CA GLY A 433 -10.91 6.30 -20.18
C GLY A 433 -11.28 4.98 -19.46
N LEU A 434 -12.24 4.99 -18.53
CA LEU A 434 -12.49 3.88 -17.62
C LEU A 434 -13.29 2.76 -18.30
N THR A 435 -12.68 1.57 -18.36
CA THR A 435 -13.26 0.37 -18.99
C THR A 435 -13.52 -0.76 -18.00
N ALA A 436 -12.90 -0.73 -16.82
CA ALA A 436 -13.17 -1.70 -15.77
C ALA A 436 -13.28 -1.05 -14.38
N LEU A 437 -14.29 -1.45 -13.62
CA LEU A 437 -14.54 -0.99 -12.26
C LEU A 437 -14.81 -2.18 -11.35
N ASP A 438 -14.08 -2.26 -10.24
CA ASP A 438 -14.28 -3.27 -9.20
C ASP A 438 -14.60 -2.59 -7.86
N LEU A 439 -15.84 -2.76 -7.40
CA LEU A 439 -16.35 -2.26 -6.12
C LEU A 439 -16.59 -3.39 -5.13
N SER A 440 -15.97 -4.56 -5.31
CA SER A 440 -16.30 -5.74 -4.50
C SER A 440 -15.89 -5.57 -3.03
N SER A 441 -16.71 -6.10 -2.11
CA SER A 441 -16.50 -6.05 -0.65
C SER A 441 -16.41 -4.62 -0.10
N SER A 442 -17.27 -3.72 -0.57
CA SER A 442 -17.28 -2.31 -0.16
C SER A 442 -18.53 -1.88 0.60
N ASP A 443 -19.40 -2.82 0.97
CA ASP A 443 -20.62 -2.59 1.78
C ASP A 443 -21.56 -1.49 1.26
N LEU A 444 -21.61 -1.31 -0.06
CA LEU A 444 -22.34 -0.22 -0.71
C LEU A 444 -23.85 -0.23 -0.48
N ASN A 445 -24.44 -1.40 -0.19
CA ASN A 445 -25.88 -1.62 -0.05
C ASN A 445 -26.71 -1.14 -1.28
N ASP A 446 -28.04 -1.13 -1.14
CA ASP A 446 -28.95 -0.73 -2.22
C ASP A 446 -28.85 0.75 -2.61
N GLU A 447 -28.61 1.63 -1.63
CA GLU A 447 -28.52 3.07 -1.85
C GLU A 447 -27.23 3.44 -2.59
N GLY A 448 -26.08 2.95 -2.12
CA GLY A 448 -24.79 3.22 -2.76
C GLY A 448 -24.71 2.67 -4.18
N VAL A 449 -25.21 1.46 -4.42
CA VAL A 449 -25.25 0.88 -5.78
C VAL A 449 -26.21 1.63 -6.69
N SER A 450 -27.35 2.10 -6.18
CA SER A 450 -28.27 2.91 -6.98
C SER A 450 -27.63 4.23 -7.41
N ALA A 451 -26.95 4.92 -6.50
CA ALA A 451 -26.22 6.15 -6.82
C ALA A 451 -25.12 5.93 -7.87
N VAL A 452 -24.35 4.84 -7.75
CA VAL A 452 -23.32 4.47 -8.72
C VAL A 452 -23.93 4.16 -10.10
N CYS A 453 -25.02 3.41 -10.15
CA CYS A 453 -25.70 3.08 -11.41
C CYS A 453 -26.29 4.32 -12.09
N GLU A 454 -26.91 5.23 -11.32
CA GLU A 454 -27.43 6.50 -11.83
C GLU A 454 -26.31 7.39 -12.39
N ALA A 455 -25.17 7.46 -11.70
CA ALA A 455 -24.01 8.19 -12.18
C ALA A 455 -23.48 7.65 -13.51
N ILE A 456 -23.33 6.31 -13.63
CA ILE A 456 -22.92 5.66 -14.88
C ILE A 456 -23.92 5.94 -16.00
N LEU A 457 -25.23 5.89 -15.72
CA LEU A 457 -26.28 6.20 -16.69
C LEU A 457 -26.28 7.65 -17.17
N SER A 458 -25.88 8.59 -16.30
CA SER A 458 -25.79 10.01 -16.64
C SER A 458 -24.58 10.34 -17.53
N ASN A 459 -23.53 9.51 -17.46
CA ASN A 459 -22.29 9.68 -18.21
C ASN A 459 -22.36 8.91 -19.53
N LYS A 460 -22.55 9.60 -20.65
CA LYS A 460 -22.66 8.98 -21.98
C LYS A 460 -21.32 8.57 -22.59
N GLU A 461 -20.20 9.03 -22.03
CA GLU A 461 -18.86 8.77 -22.55
C GLU A 461 -18.17 7.60 -21.83
N ILE A 462 -18.76 7.08 -20.75
CA ILE A 462 -18.17 5.94 -20.03
C ILE A 462 -18.32 4.65 -20.83
N GLU A 463 -17.19 4.04 -21.17
CA GLU A 463 -17.16 2.79 -21.94
C GLU A 463 -16.86 1.57 -21.05
N LEU A 464 -17.63 1.42 -19.97
CA LEU A 464 -17.39 0.38 -18.96
C LEU A 464 -17.69 -1.03 -19.51
N ALA A 465 -16.64 -1.77 -19.86
CA ALA A 465 -16.69 -3.14 -20.38
C ALA A 465 -16.81 -4.20 -19.26
N SER A 466 -16.29 -3.91 -18.06
CA SER A 466 -16.30 -4.84 -16.91
C SER A 466 -16.71 -4.13 -15.62
N PHE A 467 -17.74 -4.64 -14.94
CA PHE A 467 -18.20 -4.11 -13.67
C PHE A 467 -18.40 -5.22 -12.63
N LYS A 468 -17.72 -5.12 -11.48
CA LYS A 468 -17.78 -6.10 -10.39
C LYS A 468 -18.27 -5.44 -9.11
N MET A 469 -19.27 -6.05 -8.49
CA MET A 469 -19.87 -5.60 -7.23
C MET A 469 -20.13 -6.79 -6.30
N VAL A 470 -19.15 -7.67 -6.15
CA VAL A 470 -19.26 -8.87 -5.31
C VAL A 470 -19.34 -8.50 -3.83
N MET A 471 -20.20 -9.15 -3.04
CA MET A 471 -20.29 -8.92 -1.59
C MET A 471 -20.54 -7.45 -1.18
N ASN A 472 -21.55 -6.81 -1.76
CA ASN A 472 -21.96 -5.43 -1.42
C ASN A 472 -23.32 -5.35 -0.71
N ARG A 473 -23.89 -6.49 -0.30
CA ARG A 473 -25.24 -6.57 0.29
C ARG A 473 -26.33 -5.96 -0.59
N ILE A 474 -26.21 -6.11 -1.91
CA ILE A 474 -27.20 -5.63 -2.88
C ILE A 474 -28.48 -6.44 -2.72
N GLY A 475 -29.58 -5.77 -2.42
CA GLY A 475 -30.93 -6.29 -2.36
C GLY A 475 -31.72 -6.07 -3.66
N PRO A 476 -33.04 -6.32 -3.62
CA PRO A 476 -33.90 -6.15 -4.79
C PRO A 476 -33.97 -4.72 -5.34
N VAL A 477 -33.75 -3.69 -4.51
CA VAL A 477 -33.81 -2.29 -4.95
C VAL A 477 -32.56 -1.94 -5.75
N GLY A 478 -31.37 -2.23 -5.23
CA GLY A 478 -30.11 -2.02 -5.95
C GLY A 478 -30.03 -2.89 -7.21
N ALA A 479 -30.55 -4.12 -7.17
CA ALA A 479 -30.66 -4.99 -8.35
C ALA A 479 -31.48 -4.36 -9.50
N LYS A 480 -32.57 -3.64 -9.19
CA LYS A 480 -33.35 -2.91 -10.20
C LYS A 480 -32.56 -1.76 -10.81
N SER A 481 -31.77 -1.06 -10.02
CA SER A 481 -30.87 0.00 -10.51
C SER A 481 -29.80 -0.56 -11.44
N VAL A 482 -29.20 -1.70 -11.07
CA VAL A 482 -28.25 -2.42 -11.95
C VAL A 482 -28.94 -2.89 -13.24
N ALA A 483 -30.17 -3.40 -13.15
CA ALA A 483 -30.93 -3.82 -14.33
C ALA A 483 -31.18 -2.66 -15.30
N ALA A 484 -31.56 -1.48 -14.79
CA ALA A 484 -31.73 -0.28 -15.59
C ALA A 484 -30.42 0.14 -16.28
N MET A 485 -29.29 0.09 -15.56
CA MET A 485 -27.97 0.35 -16.12
C MET A 485 -27.64 -0.65 -17.25
N VAL A 486 -27.76 -1.96 -16.99
CA VAL A 486 -27.47 -3.03 -17.97
C VAL A 486 -28.35 -2.92 -19.22
N ALA A 487 -29.61 -2.52 -19.09
CA ALA A 487 -30.51 -2.35 -20.24
C ALA A 487 -30.03 -1.25 -21.21
N VAL A 488 -29.31 -0.24 -20.71
CA VAL A 488 -28.88 0.92 -21.50
C VAL A 488 -27.41 0.82 -21.93
N THR A 489 -26.54 0.26 -21.10
CA THR A 489 -25.09 0.16 -21.39
C THR A 489 -24.83 -0.83 -22.52
N GLY A 490 -24.46 -0.32 -23.70
CA GLY A 490 -24.19 -1.11 -24.91
C GLY A 490 -22.77 -1.69 -25.00
N VAL A 491 -21.91 -1.41 -24.03
CA VAL A 491 -20.48 -1.81 -24.03
C VAL A 491 -20.14 -2.83 -22.95
N LEU A 492 -21.01 -3.00 -21.95
CA LEU A 492 -20.74 -3.89 -20.82
C LEU A 492 -20.73 -5.34 -21.29
N THR A 493 -19.60 -6.02 -21.09
CA THR A 493 -19.38 -7.42 -21.47
C THR A 493 -19.25 -8.34 -20.26
N LYS A 494 -18.85 -7.82 -19.09
CA LYS A 494 -18.69 -8.60 -17.86
C LYS A 494 -19.38 -7.93 -16.68
N LEU A 495 -20.23 -8.68 -15.99
CA LEU A 495 -20.92 -8.24 -14.78
C LEU A 495 -20.82 -9.32 -13.70
N SER A 496 -20.35 -8.96 -12.51
CA SER A 496 -20.43 -9.84 -11.34
C SER A 496 -21.22 -9.18 -10.21
N LEU A 497 -22.29 -9.86 -9.80
CA LEU A 497 -23.16 -9.54 -8.67
C LEU A 497 -23.10 -10.66 -7.62
N ALA A 498 -22.01 -11.43 -7.60
CA ALA A 498 -21.88 -12.57 -6.71
C ALA A 498 -22.00 -12.19 -5.24
N ARG A 499 -22.49 -13.13 -4.43
CA ARG A 499 -22.55 -13.07 -2.96
C ARG A 499 -23.26 -11.81 -2.44
N ASN A 500 -24.33 -11.42 -3.11
CA ASN A 500 -25.25 -10.38 -2.67
C ASN A 500 -26.55 -11.01 -2.14
N ASN A 501 -27.64 -10.25 -2.09
CA ASN A 501 -28.94 -10.69 -1.62
C ASN A 501 -30.06 -10.24 -2.59
N LEU A 502 -29.85 -10.45 -3.90
CA LEU A 502 -30.75 -9.97 -4.95
C LEU A 502 -32.19 -10.50 -4.74
N GLY A 503 -32.30 -11.75 -4.28
CA GLY A 503 -33.57 -12.46 -4.13
C GLY A 503 -34.27 -12.70 -5.47
N GLU A 504 -35.48 -13.24 -5.42
CA GLU A 504 -36.26 -13.54 -6.63
C GLU A 504 -36.58 -12.27 -7.42
N GLU A 505 -37.07 -11.22 -6.75
CA GLU A 505 -37.45 -9.96 -7.38
C GLU A 505 -36.27 -9.22 -8.02
N GLY A 506 -35.11 -9.19 -7.37
CA GLY A 506 -33.91 -8.59 -7.95
C GLY A 506 -33.38 -9.39 -9.14
N THR A 507 -33.39 -10.73 -9.02
CA THR A 507 -33.01 -11.63 -10.12
C THR A 507 -33.90 -11.45 -11.34
N LYS A 508 -35.22 -11.37 -11.12
CA LYS A 508 -36.20 -11.11 -12.17
C LYS A 508 -35.88 -9.82 -12.93
N ALA A 509 -35.60 -8.72 -12.22
CA ALA A 509 -35.27 -7.44 -12.86
C ALA A 509 -34.00 -7.54 -13.74
N ILE A 510 -32.93 -8.15 -13.21
CA ILE A 510 -31.69 -8.38 -13.98
C ILE A 510 -31.95 -9.24 -15.23
N CYS A 511 -32.73 -10.32 -15.07
CA CYS A 511 -33.07 -11.21 -16.17
C CYS A 511 -33.89 -10.49 -17.26
N GLU A 512 -34.90 -9.70 -16.89
CA GLU A 512 -35.71 -8.92 -17.83
C GLU A 512 -34.87 -7.91 -18.63
N ALA A 513 -33.89 -7.25 -18.00
CA ALA A 513 -32.94 -6.39 -18.71
C ALA A 513 -32.05 -7.17 -19.70
N LEU A 514 -31.59 -8.35 -19.30
CA LEU A 514 -30.76 -9.22 -20.13
C LEU A 514 -31.53 -9.89 -21.28
N GLU A 515 -32.85 -10.00 -21.22
CA GLU A 515 -33.63 -10.45 -22.39
C GLU A 515 -33.37 -9.55 -23.61
N GLN A 516 -33.11 -8.25 -23.39
CA GLN A 516 -32.85 -7.25 -24.42
C GLN A 516 -31.35 -7.00 -24.64
N ASN A 517 -30.53 -7.03 -23.60
CA ASN A 517 -29.09 -6.81 -23.72
C ASN A 517 -28.37 -8.04 -24.34
N LYS A 518 -27.70 -7.84 -25.48
CA LYS A 518 -26.89 -8.88 -26.16
C LYS A 518 -25.39 -8.64 -26.08
N THR A 519 -24.98 -7.56 -25.41
CA THR A 519 -23.58 -7.13 -25.29
C THR A 519 -22.91 -7.86 -24.14
N LEU A 520 -23.64 -8.12 -23.04
CA LEU A 520 -23.12 -8.87 -21.90
C LEU A 520 -22.78 -10.31 -22.30
N LYS A 521 -21.55 -10.71 -21.98
CA LYS A 521 -20.95 -12.01 -22.31
C LYS A 521 -20.75 -12.88 -21.07
N GLU A 522 -20.34 -12.28 -19.96
CA GLU A 522 -20.04 -12.97 -18.72
C GLU A 522 -20.92 -12.40 -17.60
N LEU A 523 -21.70 -13.28 -16.98
CA LEU A 523 -22.55 -12.95 -15.84
C LEU A 523 -22.25 -13.88 -14.68
N ASP A 524 -21.92 -13.31 -13.54
CA ASP A 524 -21.72 -14.05 -12.30
C ASP A 524 -22.78 -13.63 -11.27
N LEU A 525 -23.67 -14.57 -10.96
CA LEU A 525 -24.73 -14.45 -9.95
C LEU A 525 -24.50 -15.43 -8.79
N SER A 526 -23.30 -15.99 -8.64
CA SER A 526 -23.02 -16.99 -7.62
C SER A 526 -23.34 -16.51 -6.20
N GLY A 527 -23.79 -17.41 -5.34
CA GLY A 527 -24.05 -17.14 -3.92
C GLY A 527 -22.80 -17.24 -3.04
N GLY A 528 -22.99 -17.03 -1.75
CA GLY A 528 -21.95 -17.22 -0.72
C GLY A 528 -22.14 -18.54 0.01
N PHE A 529 -21.03 -19.16 0.42
CA PHE A 529 -21.03 -20.41 1.20
C PHE A 529 -21.81 -20.29 2.53
N LEU A 530 -21.82 -19.10 3.13
CA LEU A 530 -22.46 -18.83 4.43
C LEU A 530 -23.76 -18.01 4.30
N SER A 531 -24.16 -17.64 3.09
CA SER A 531 -25.35 -16.81 2.87
C SER A 531 -26.49 -17.62 2.27
N ASN A 532 -27.72 -17.14 2.44
CA ASN A 532 -28.84 -17.63 1.64
C ASN A 532 -28.54 -17.45 0.14
N SER A 533 -29.31 -18.15 -0.71
CA SER A 533 -29.21 -18.01 -2.16
C SER A 533 -29.25 -16.54 -2.59
N ASN A 534 -28.25 -16.11 -3.39
CA ASN A 534 -28.16 -14.76 -3.93
C ASN A 534 -29.36 -14.47 -4.84
N ILE A 535 -29.79 -15.45 -5.63
CA ILE A 535 -30.85 -15.28 -6.62
C ILE A 535 -32.27 -15.63 -6.12
N GLY A 536 -32.43 -16.08 -4.87
CA GLY A 536 -33.73 -16.53 -4.36
C GLY A 536 -34.08 -18.00 -4.68
N GLY A 537 -33.06 -18.84 -4.90
CA GLY A 537 -33.21 -20.29 -5.04
C GLY A 537 -33.77 -20.73 -6.39
N ALA A 538 -34.53 -21.83 -6.37
CA ALA A 538 -35.19 -22.38 -7.56
C ALA A 538 -36.13 -21.38 -8.27
N ALA A 539 -36.77 -20.47 -7.53
CA ALA A 539 -37.66 -19.45 -8.12
C ALA A 539 -36.88 -18.41 -8.95
N GLY A 540 -35.73 -17.95 -8.42
CA GLY A 540 -34.78 -17.13 -9.18
C GLY A 540 -34.23 -17.86 -10.40
N ALA A 541 -33.89 -19.15 -10.25
CA ALA A 541 -33.40 -19.99 -11.34
C ALA A 541 -34.38 -20.07 -12.53
N LYS A 542 -35.70 -20.09 -12.27
CA LYS A 542 -36.74 -20.07 -13.31
C LYS A 542 -36.73 -18.76 -14.12
N HIS A 543 -36.40 -17.63 -13.49
CA HIS A 543 -36.23 -16.36 -14.20
C HIS A 543 -34.95 -16.35 -15.05
N VAL A 544 -33.86 -16.91 -14.52
CA VAL A 544 -32.62 -17.10 -15.30
C VAL A 544 -32.88 -18.00 -16.50
N ALA A 545 -33.62 -19.10 -16.33
CA ALA A 545 -34.03 -19.98 -17.41
C ALA A 545 -34.85 -19.24 -18.48
N LYS A 546 -35.85 -18.45 -18.09
CA LYS A 546 -36.64 -17.64 -19.03
C LYS A 546 -35.74 -16.71 -19.87
N MET A 547 -34.78 -16.03 -19.25
CA MET A 547 -33.84 -15.16 -19.94
C MET A 547 -32.92 -15.94 -20.89
N LEU A 548 -32.36 -17.08 -20.44
CA LEU A 548 -31.54 -17.95 -21.29
C LEU A 548 -32.30 -18.52 -22.49
N GLY A 549 -33.62 -18.66 -22.41
CA GLY A 549 -34.46 -19.09 -23.52
C GLY A 549 -34.48 -18.11 -24.70
N VAL A 550 -34.12 -16.83 -24.48
CA VAL A 550 -34.15 -15.76 -25.50
C VAL A 550 -32.83 -15.02 -25.67
N ASN A 551 -31.88 -15.18 -24.73
CA ASN A 551 -30.58 -14.52 -24.80
C ASN A 551 -29.57 -15.34 -25.61
N GLY A 552 -29.15 -14.82 -26.78
CA GLY A 552 -28.06 -15.37 -27.59
C GLY A 552 -26.72 -14.63 -27.45
N GLY A 553 -26.60 -13.75 -26.45
CA GLY A 553 -25.44 -12.91 -26.21
C GLY A 553 -24.42 -13.52 -25.24
N LEU A 554 -24.92 -14.17 -24.18
CA LEU A 554 -24.15 -14.67 -23.06
C LEU A 554 -23.28 -15.89 -23.43
N THR A 555 -22.03 -15.90 -22.98
CA THR A 555 -21.05 -16.96 -23.20
C THR A 555 -20.59 -17.62 -21.91
N ALA A 556 -20.69 -16.96 -20.77
CA ALA A 556 -20.40 -17.53 -19.46
C ALA A 556 -21.45 -17.14 -18.43
N LEU A 557 -21.89 -18.12 -17.64
CA LEU A 557 -22.83 -17.94 -16.54
C LEU A 557 -22.37 -18.72 -15.30
N ASP A 558 -22.31 -18.04 -14.16
CA ASP A 558 -22.10 -18.66 -12.87
C ASP A 558 -23.34 -18.53 -11.96
N LEU A 559 -23.91 -19.68 -11.57
CA LEU A 559 -25.05 -19.81 -10.65
C LEU A 559 -24.68 -20.57 -9.38
N SER A 560 -23.41 -20.78 -9.10
CA SER A 560 -22.93 -21.55 -7.95
C SER A 560 -23.51 -21.05 -6.62
N PHE A 561 -23.60 -21.90 -5.60
CA PHE A 561 -24.03 -21.54 -4.24
C PHE A 561 -25.43 -20.89 -4.15
N ASN A 562 -26.33 -21.21 -5.07
CA ASN A 562 -27.68 -20.60 -5.13
C ASN A 562 -28.83 -21.54 -4.77
N GLU A 563 -28.58 -22.75 -4.26
CA GLU A 563 -29.64 -23.71 -3.90
C GLU A 563 -30.72 -23.90 -5.00
N LEU A 564 -30.29 -24.04 -6.26
CA LEU A 564 -31.19 -24.17 -7.41
C LEU A 564 -32.12 -25.39 -7.30
N LYS A 565 -31.62 -26.48 -6.68
CA LYS A 565 -32.27 -27.80 -6.61
C LYS A 565 -32.56 -28.37 -8.01
N ASP A 566 -33.11 -29.59 -8.06
CA ASP A 566 -33.44 -30.26 -9.31
C ASP A 566 -34.38 -29.47 -10.21
N GLU A 567 -35.39 -28.81 -9.63
CA GLU A 567 -36.36 -28.01 -10.38
C GLU A 567 -35.71 -26.80 -11.08
N GLY A 568 -34.85 -26.06 -10.37
CA GLY A 568 -34.18 -24.88 -10.93
C GLY A 568 -33.17 -25.26 -12.00
N VAL A 569 -32.37 -26.31 -11.76
CA VAL A 569 -31.39 -26.81 -12.73
C VAL A 569 -32.07 -27.37 -13.98
N SER A 570 -33.18 -28.10 -13.82
CA SER A 570 -33.93 -28.63 -14.97
C SER A 570 -34.48 -27.50 -15.84
N ALA A 571 -35.03 -26.44 -15.24
CA ALA A 571 -35.50 -25.28 -15.99
C ALA A 571 -34.35 -24.60 -16.77
N VAL A 572 -33.18 -24.41 -16.15
CA VAL A 572 -32.01 -23.83 -16.81
C VAL A 572 -31.54 -24.71 -17.99
N CYS A 573 -31.48 -26.03 -17.80
CA CYS A 573 -31.07 -26.97 -18.84
C CYS A 573 -32.06 -26.98 -20.02
N GLU A 574 -33.37 -27.02 -19.75
CA GLU A 574 -34.42 -26.96 -20.78
C GLU A 574 -34.39 -25.65 -21.58
N ALA A 575 -34.13 -24.52 -20.90
CA ALA A 575 -33.98 -23.23 -21.56
C ALA A 575 -32.77 -23.21 -22.52
N ILE A 576 -31.62 -23.74 -22.09
CA ILE A 576 -30.42 -23.83 -22.93
C ILE A 576 -30.68 -24.74 -24.14
N LEU A 577 -31.41 -25.85 -23.96
CA LEU A 577 -31.77 -26.78 -25.03
C LEU A 577 -32.73 -26.16 -26.06
N SER A 578 -33.69 -25.35 -25.60
CA SER A 578 -34.68 -24.72 -26.47
C SER A 578 -34.13 -23.51 -27.23
N ASN A 579 -33.11 -22.82 -26.69
CA ASN A 579 -32.48 -21.69 -27.34
C ASN A 579 -31.41 -22.11 -28.36
N LYS A 580 -31.79 -22.15 -29.64
CA LYS A 580 -30.88 -22.48 -30.75
C LYS A 580 -29.80 -21.43 -31.02
N GLU A 581 -29.96 -20.22 -30.51
CA GLU A 581 -29.00 -19.11 -30.66
C GLU A 581 -28.05 -18.99 -29.46
N THR A 582 -28.14 -19.90 -28.49
CA THR A 582 -27.29 -19.88 -27.30
C THR A 582 -25.81 -19.94 -27.68
N LYS A 583 -25.03 -19.05 -27.07
CA LYS A 583 -23.55 -19.02 -27.19
C LYS A 583 -22.87 -19.42 -25.89
N LEU A 584 -23.63 -20.00 -24.96
CA LEU A 584 -23.14 -20.35 -23.63
C LEU A 584 -22.05 -21.41 -23.73
N ALA A 585 -20.81 -20.98 -23.51
CA ALA A 585 -19.61 -21.80 -23.58
C ALA A 585 -19.14 -22.28 -22.20
N SER A 586 -19.52 -21.58 -21.13
CA SER A 586 -19.18 -21.90 -19.75
C SER A 586 -20.40 -21.80 -18.83
N LEU A 587 -20.68 -22.86 -18.07
CA LEU A 587 -21.74 -22.88 -17.06
C LEU A 587 -21.22 -23.47 -15.75
N SER A 588 -21.38 -22.73 -14.66
CA SER A 588 -21.01 -23.18 -13.32
C SER A 588 -22.24 -23.28 -12.42
N MET A 589 -22.41 -24.43 -11.77
CA MET A 589 -23.50 -24.75 -10.84
C MET A 589 -22.97 -25.49 -9.60
N VAL A 590 -21.80 -25.04 -9.10
CA VAL A 590 -21.16 -25.60 -7.89
C VAL A 590 -22.05 -25.40 -6.68
N GLU A 591 -22.23 -26.41 -5.82
CA GLU A 591 -23.03 -26.27 -4.58
C GLU A 591 -24.43 -25.69 -4.84
N THR A 592 -25.15 -26.21 -5.83
CA THR A 592 -26.51 -25.78 -6.15
C THR A 592 -27.58 -26.78 -5.69
N ARG A 593 -27.17 -27.81 -4.94
CA ARG A 593 -28.01 -28.92 -4.46
C ARG A 593 -28.66 -29.71 -5.60
N ILE A 594 -27.89 -29.97 -6.65
CA ILE A 594 -28.32 -30.85 -7.75
C ILE A 594 -28.44 -32.27 -7.22
N GLY A 595 -29.63 -32.85 -7.37
CA GLY A 595 -29.97 -34.25 -7.15
C GLY A 595 -29.92 -35.08 -8.44
N PRO A 596 -30.36 -36.35 -8.41
CA PRO A 596 -30.36 -37.23 -9.58
C PRO A 596 -31.22 -36.72 -10.73
N VAL A 597 -32.35 -36.05 -10.43
CA VAL A 597 -33.25 -35.54 -11.47
C VAL A 597 -32.58 -34.38 -12.21
N GLY A 598 -31.96 -33.44 -11.49
CA GLY A 598 -31.20 -32.35 -12.08
C GLY A 598 -29.99 -32.85 -12.85
N ALA A 599 -29.29 -33.89 -12.34
CA ALA A 599 -28.17 -34.51 -13.05
C ALA A 599 -28.59 -35.11 -14.40
N LYS A 600 -29.76 -35.75 -14.49
CA LYS A 600 -30.33 -36.24 -15.76
C LYS A 600 -30.65 -35.08 -16.72
N SER A 601 -31.17 -33.97 -16.22
CA SER A 601 -31.43 -32.77 -17.04
C SER A 601 -30.13 -32.16 -17.58
N VAL A 602 -29.08 -32.10 -16.75
CA VAL A 602 -27.74 -31.67 -17.18
C VAL A 602 -27.17 -32.61 -18.24
N ALA A 603 -27.31 -33.92 -18.06
CA ALA A 603 -26.89 -34.90 -19.05
C ALA A 603 -27.60 -34.71 -20.39
N ALA A 604 -28.92 -34.50 -20.39
CA ALA A 604 -29.70 -34.23 -21.60
C ALA A 604 -29.22 -32.96 -22.31
N MET A 605 -28.94 -31.90 -21.56
CA MET A 605 -28.35 -30.66 -22.10
C MET A 605 -26.98 -30.94 -22.73
N VAL A 606 -26.06 -31.53 -21.98
CA VAL A 606 -24.69 -31.84 -22.43
C VAL A 606 -24.69 -32.72 -23.68
N ALA A 607 -25.57 -33.70 -23.79
CA ALA A 607 -25.62 -34.58 -24.96
C ALA A 607 -25.91 -33.83 -26.28
N VAL A 608 -26.59 -32.67 -26.21
CA VAL A 608 -27.08 -31.94 -27.38
C VAL A 608 -26.32 -30.62 -27.60
N THR A 609 -25.87 -29.94 -26.55
CA THR A 609 -25.27 -28.61 -26.66
C THR A 609 -23.85 -28.67 -27.22
N GLY A 610 -23.69 -28.21 -28.46
CA GLY A 610 -22.38 -28.11 -29.12
C GLY A 610 -21.57 -26.85 -28.77
N ALA A 611 -22.20 -25.86 -28.10
CA ALA A 611 -21.54 -24.60 -27.72
C ALA A 611 -20.85 -24.69 -26.35
N LEU A 612 -21.29 -25.58 -25.45
CA LEU A 612 -20.80 -25.68 -24.09
C LEU A 612 -19.44 -26.40 -24.05
N THR A 613 -18.41 -25.68 -23.61
CA THR A 613 -17.02 -26.16 -23.58
C THR A 613 -16.50 -26.38 -22.15
N SER A 614 -17.11 -25.72 -21.16
CA SER A 614 -16.77 -25.84 -19.74
C SER A 614 -18.03 -25.99 -18.88
N LEU A 615 -18.02 -26.98 -17.99
CA LEU A 615 -19.12 -27.26 -17.07
C LEU A 615 -18.56 -27.58 -15.67
N ASP A 616 -19.03 -26.87 -14.64
CA ASP A 616 -18.70 -27.17 -13.25
C ASP A 616 -19.96 -27.56 -12.45
N LEU A 617 -19.98 -28.79 -11.96
CA LEU A 617 -21.02 -29.36 -11.09
C LEU A 617 -20.43 -29.83 -9.75
N SER A 618 -19.27 -29.32 -9.35
CA SER A 618 -18.64 -29.74 -8.11
C SER A 618 -19.51 -29.46 -6.88
N ASN A 619 -19.31 -30.23 -5.82
CA ASN A 619 -20.02 -30.08 -4.55
C ASN A 619 -21.56 -30.18 -4.70
N ASN A 620 -22.06 -31.21 -5.36
CA ASN A 620 -23.50 -31.49 -5.48
C ASN A 620 -23.85 -32.90 -4.98
N SER A 621 -25.12 -33.26 -5.12
CA SER A 621 -25.69 -34.56 -4.73
C SER A 621 -26.19 -35.33 -5.96
N LEU A 622 -25.35 -35.43 -7.00
CA LEU A 622 -25.71 -35.94 -8.33
C LEU A 622 -26.32 -37.36 -8.35
N CYS A 623 -26.21 -38.11 -7.26
CA CYS A 623 -26.75 -39.47 -7.14
C CYS A 623 -27.53 -39.65 -5.85
N GLU A 624 -28.43 -40.62 -5.87
CA GLU A 624 -29.26 -40.95 -4.73
C GLU A 624 -28.44 -41.75 -3.72
N VAL A 625 -28.35 -41.25 -2.48
CA VAL A 625 -27.69 -41.94 -1.37
C VAL A 625 -28.75 -42.39 -0.38
N ASN A 626 -29.08 -43.68 -0.38
CA ASN A 626 -29.94 -44.24 0.66
C ASN A 626 -29.10 -44.58 1.91
N ALA A 627 -29.05 -43.63 2.85
CA ALA A 627 -28.27 -43.73 4.09
C ALA A 627 -28.60 -44.96 4.97
N TYR A 628 -29.76 -45.60 4.77
CA TYR A 628 -30.21 -46.75 5.57
C TYR A 628 -29.99 -48.11 4.91
N ARG A 629 -29.68 -48.17 3.61
CA ARG A 629 -29.58 -49.45 2.87
C ARG A 629 -28.25 -49.68 2.15
N GLY A 630 -27.36 -48.69 2.10
CA GLY A 630 -26.10 -48.83 1.35
C GLY A 630 -26.29 -49.07 -0.15
N THR A 631 -27.50 -48.85 -0.68
CA THR A 631 -27.81 -48.97 -2.10
C THR A 631 -27.59 -47.63 -2.77
N TYR A 632 -26.63 -47.61 -3.67
CA TYR A 632 -26.25 -46.50 -4.51
C TYR A 632 -27.06 -46.52 -5.80
N ALA A 633 -27.84 -45.47 -6.09
CA ALA A 633 -28.50 -45.33 -7.39
C ALA A 633 -27.68 -44.35 -8.24
N ALA A 634 -26.80 -44.91 -9.09
CA ALA A 634 -25.91 -44.19 -9.98
C ALA A 634 -26.63 -43.48 -11.15
N GLU A 635 -27.96 -43.41 -11.16
CA GLU A 635 -28.72 -43.00 -12.35
C GLU A 635 -28.34 -41.60 -12.87
N GLY A 636 -28.05 -40.66 -11.98
CA GLY A 636 -27.61 -39.31 -12.35
C GLY A 636 -26.20 -39.29 -12.93
N ILE A 637 -25.23 -39.96 -12.30
CA ILE A 637 -23.85 -40.00 -12.79
C ILE A 637 -23.72 -40.85 -14.07
N THR A 638 -24.49 -41.93 -14.20
CA THR A 638 -24.57 -42.75 -15.41
C THR A 638 -25.07 -41.90 -16.59
N ALA A 639 -26.13 -41.11 -16.40
CA ALA A 639 -26.62 -40.22 -17.43
C ALA A 639 -25.55 -39.21 -17.87
N ILE A 640 -24.83 -38.61 -16.92
CA ILE A 640 -23.71 -37.70 -17.22
C ILE A 640 -22.60 -38.43 -17.99
N ALA A 641 -22.25 -39.66 -17.59
CA ALA A 641 -21.24 -40.48 -18.29
C ALA A 641 -21.65 -40.77 -19.75
N ASP A 642 -22.92 -41.14 -19.98
CA ASP A 642 -23.45 -41.40 -21.31
C ASP A 642 -23.47 -40.13 -22.17
N ALA A 643 -23.87 -38.99 -21.60
CA ALA A 643 -23.83 -37.69 -22.27
C ALA A 643 -22.39 -37.28 -22.62
N LEU A 644 -21.45 -37.52 -21.70
CA LEU A 644 -20.03 -37.30 -21.93
C LEU A 644 -19.46 -38.24 -22.98
N CYS A 645 -20.03 -39.41 -23.27
CA CYS A 645 -19.58 -40.25 -24.40
C CYS A 645 -19.92 -39.59 -25.74
N VAL A 646 -21.10 -39.00 -25.87
CA VAL A 646 -21.59 -38.44 -27.15
C VAL A 646 -21.20 -36.98 -27.37
N ASN A 647 -20.93 -36.20 -26.31
CA ASN A 647 -20.60 -34.77 -26.45
C ASN A 647 -19.18 -34.53 -26.96
N GLY A 648 -19.02 -33.94 -28.15
CA GLY A 648 -17.70 -33.60 -28.70
C GLY A 648 -17.16 -32.21 -28.34
N ALA A 649 -17.93 -31.38 -27.63
CA ALA A 649 -17.65 -29.96 -27.44
C ALA A 649 -16.98 -29.62 -26.10
N LEU A 650 -17.27 -30.39 -25.04
CA LEU A 650 -16.73 -30.17 -23.71
C LEU A 650 -15.22 -30.42 -23.69
N THR A 651 -14.50 -29.45 -23.16
CA THR A 651 -13.06 -29.46 -22.94
C THR A 651 -12.70 -29.42 -21.46
N GLU A 652 -13.63 -29.00 -20.60
CA GLU A 652 -13.49 -29.02 -19.14
C GLU A 652 -14.79 -29.47 -18.48
N CYS A 653 -14.68 -30.42 -17.53
CA CYS A 653 -15.79 -30.86 -16.71
C CYS A 653 -15.29 -31.08 -15.28
N ASN A 654 -15.91 -30.41 -14.31
CA ASN A 654 -15.56 -30.54 -12.91
C ASN A 654 -16.71 -31.17 -12.13
N LEU A 655 -16.45 -32.34 -11.56
CA LEU A 655 -17.36 -33.15 -10.74
C LEU A 655 -16.77 -33.38 -9.34
N LYS A 656 -15.74 -32.63 -8.93
CA LYS A 656 -15.09 -32.79 -7.61
C LYS A 656 -16.06 -32.61 -6.46
N CYS A 657 -15.71 -33.18 -5.32
CA CYS A 657 -16.44 -33.01 -4.06
C CYS A 657 -17.92 -33.43 -4.17
N ASN A 658 -18.26 -34.36 -5.07
CA ASN A 658 -19.55 -35.01 -5.08
C ASN A 658 -19.42 -36.35 -4.30
N PRO A 659 -19.62 -36.36 -2.96
CA PRO A 659 -19.37 -37.56 -2.15
C PRO A 659 -20.27 -38.73 -2.56
N CYS A 660 -21.40 -38.44 -3.20
CA CYS A 660 -22.30 -39.42 -3.76
C CYS A 660 -21.85 -39.97 -5.12
N ILE A 661 -20.60 -39.85 -5.58
CA ILE A 661 -20.18 -40.54 -6.83
C ILE A 661 -19.73 -41.98 -6.52
N GLY A 662 -18.96 -42.15 -5.43
CA GLY A 662 -18.40 -43.46 -5.06
C GLY A 662 -17.48 -44.06 -6.15
N GLU A 663 -16.83 -45.18 -5.84
CA GLU A 663 -15.85 -45.81 -6.76
C GLU A 663 -16.49 -46.27 -8.08
N GLU A 664 -17.73 -46.76 -8.04
CA GLU A 664 -18.47 -47.25 -9.21
C GLU A 664 -18.81 -46.11 -10.19
N GLY A 665 -19.28 -44.96 -9.67
CA GLY A 665 -19.55 -43.78 -10.47
C GLY A 665 -18.28 -43.19 -11.09
N GLU A 666 -17.17 -43.17 -10.34
CA GLU A 666 -15.87 -42.75 -10.88
C GLU A 666 -15.42 -43.65 -12.03
N ALA A 667 -15.57 -44.97 -11.87
CA ALA A 667 -15.21 -45.94 -12.90
C ALA A 667 -16.02 -45.75 -14.19
N LEU A 668 -17.32 -45.45 -14.08
CA LEU A 668 -18.19 -45.14 -15.22
C LEU A 668 -17.72 -43.90 -15.98
N ILE A 669 -17.40 -42.81 -15.26
CA ILE A 669 -16.92 -41.59 -15.91
C ILE A 669 -15.53 -41.83 -16.53
N ARG A 670 -14.61 -42.52 -15.84
CA ARG A 670 -13.29 -42.85 -16.41
C ARG A 670 -13.41 -43.70 -17.67
N LYS A 671 -14.38 -44.62 -17.73
CA LYS A 671 -14.67 -45.41 -18.93
C LYS A 671 -15.22 -44.55 -20.07
N ALA A 672 -16.13 -43.62 -19.79
CA ALA A 672 -16.64 -42.66 -20.77
C ALA A 672 -15.54 -41.78 -21.38
N MET A 673 -14.45 -41.56 -20.62
CA MET A 673 -13.28 -40.78 -21.05
C MET A 673 -12.28 -41.57 -21.91
N GLN A 674 -12.37 -42.91 -21.99
CA GLN A 674 -11.45 -43.72 -22.81
C GLN A 674 -11.67 -43.42 -24.31
N GLY A 675 -10.90 -42.46 -24.83
CA GLY A 675 -10.97 -42.03 -26.24
C GLY A 675 -11.16 -40.52 -26.44
N LYS A 676 -11.36 -39.72 -25.37
CA LYS A 676 -11.49 -38.25 -25.47
C LYS A 676 -10.18 -37.54 -25.18
N ALA A 677 -9.36 -37.36 -26.22
CA ALA A 677 -8.15 -36.54 -26.12
C ALA A 677 -8.53 -35.05 -25.97
N GLY A 678 -8.20 -34.44 -24.83
CA GLY A 678 -8.33 -32.98 -24.62
C GLY A 678 -9.35 -32.52 -23.57
N LEU A 679 -10.26 -33.39 -23.11
CA LEU A 679 -11.19 -33.05 -22.02
C LEU A 679 -10.50 -33.17 -20.65
N LYS A 680 -10.36 -32.04 -19.94
CA LYS A 680 -9.88 -31.95 -18.57
C LYS A 680 -11.03 -32.29 -17.61
N LEU A 681 -11.04 -33.53 -17.14
CA LEU A 681 -11.99 -33.99 -16.13
C LEU A 681 -11.37 -33.90 -14.74
N ARG A 682 -12.11 -33.32 -13.79
CA ARG A 682 -11.80 -33.34 -12.36
C ARG A 682 -12.90 -34.11 -11.64
N ILE A 683 -12.57 -35.24 -11.04
CA ILE A 683 -13.45 -36.07 -10.19
C ILE A 683 -12.86 -36.11 -8.79
#